data_AF-A0A5N5XAU1-F1
#
_entry.id   AF-A0A5N5XAU1-F1
#
_cell.length_a   1.000
_cell.length_b   1.000
_cell.length_c   1.000
_cell.angle_alpha   90.00
_cell.angle_beta   90.00
_cell.angle_gamma   90.00
#
_symmetry.space_group_name_H-M   'P 1'
#
loop_
_entity.id
_entity.type
_entity.pdbx_description
1 polymer ?
#
loop_
_entity_poly.entity_id
_entity_poly.type
_entity_poly.pdbx_seq_one_letter_code
_entity_poly.pdbx_strand_id
1 'polypeptide(L)'
;MSSEDPDIFDDSIRELVITEIVGKANGRFLLAKLKMDALENPPTKGYVTDTLQSLAKGEGQLDATYRLEMERIGRQQSDCPKKILAWLVHTRRPLATQELQHALANVPGWSRLMKKAISHDWFTTRPNTFERTRNDWFPSTQSDIAIACVTYLLYNTFDTGICRSHNELEQRLDLYYLYDYAARNWGHHVRTALIDGNRCMLDFLENQAKVSACAQIMLDDYKRGFRDYRESPITGVHVAAFFGLMESTTVLLQRQHNPNLEDLYGRTPVYYAAGNGHESVVNLLLGRGADPDAYGEESEVPLHQATVNGHEAVVRALLDKGANLNIHDIFTSRAPLRPAVEKGHTAIVELLLERDANPDPYSKDDSGTPLCHALLNRHEAVVKALLDEGADPNGVPLCFAAGTGHETVVKLLLDKGADISSVNSSNETTLHWAARAGSEAVVELLLERGANPGSGTSLHQAAGYGHETVVKLLLEKGADIDWFDTWDKTPPHWAAETGHEAVVRLLLDKGADPNSYFHNTIERGTPLHVAVQNKHEVVVKMLLDQGANPDFYDASTRHGGPSLYHRTGGTPLHWATIKRHEAITKLLPDKRADPNVCHLNIGTPLHQVAKIGHEEVVKLLLNHGADPDIYYQGSGTPPYQAGANTNFVHGYGGTPLQLAARIGHEVVVMLLLDHGADPDSPDKHGKTTLKWAKVAEHEAVVKLLLDKGANGSQ
;
A
#
# COMPACT_ATOMS: atom_id res chain seq x y z
N MET A 1 -17.20 47.57 85.67
CA MET A 1 -15.86 47.07 85.31
C MET A 1 -16.08 46.13 84.13
N SER A 2 -16.11 46.55 82.86
CA SER A 2 -15.11 47.23 82.02
C SER A 2 -13.76 46.51 81.97
N SER A 3 -13.50 45.87 80.82
CA SER A 3 -12.22 45.76 80.08
C SER A 3 -12.33 44.51 79.19
N GLU A 4 -12.78 44.63 77.94
CA GLU A 4 -11.93 44.88 76.75
C GLU A 4 -10.78 43.88 76.67
N ASP A 5 -11.03 42.75 75.99
CA ASP A 5 -9.97 42.02 75.31
C ASP A 5 -9.75 42.66 73.93
N PRO A 6 -8.51 42.82 73.47
CA PRO A 6 -8.13 43.80 72.46
C PRO A 6 -8.52 43.33 71.05
N ASP A 7 -8.95 44.27 70.21
CA ASP A 7 -9.21 44.05 68.78
C ASP A 7 -7.94 43.50 68.12
N ILE A 8 -7.99 42.24 67.69
CA ILE A 8 -6.85 41.47 67.15
C ILE A 8 -6.34 42.09 65.83
N PHE A 9 -7.09 43.03 65.25
CA PHE A 9 -6.72 43.83 64.09
C PHE A 9 -6.55 45.31 64.46
N ASP A 10 -5.46 45.65 65.16
CA ASP A 10 -5.04 47.05 65.22
C ASP A 10 -4.66 47.56 63.81
N ASP A 11 -4.84 48.86 63.56
CA ASP A 11 -4.67 49.47 62.24
C ASP A 11 -3.26 49.25 61.66
N SER A 12 -2.24 49.01 62.49
CA SER A 12 -0.89 48.68 62.04
C SER A 12 -0.77 47.27 61.44
N ILE A 13 -1.55 46.28 61.89
CA ILE A 13 -1.60 44.95 61.26
C ILE A 13 -2.38 45.01 59.94
N ARG A 14 -3.46 45.79 59.88
CA ARG A 14 -4.22 46.00 58.64
C ARG A 14 -3.37 46.70 57.57
N GLU A 15 -2.64 47.75 57.93
CA GLU A 15 -1.72 48.42 57.00
C GLU A 15 -0.58 47.49 56.55
N LEU A 16 -0.04 46.65 57.43
CA LEU A 16 1.03 45.71 57.10
C LEU A 16 0.54 44.56 56.19
N VAL A 17 -0.70 44.09 56.37
CA VAL A 17 -1.35 43.12 55.48
C VAL A 17 -1.70 43.74 54.12
N ILE A 18 -2.23 44.96 54.09
CA ILE A 18 -2.61 45.65 52.84
C ILE A 18 -1.39 46.05 52.02
N THR A 19 -0.35 46.62 52.65
CA THR A 19 0.86 47.08 51.96
C THR A 19 1.63 45.90 51.35
N GLU A 20 1.67 44.76 52.03
CA GLU A 20 2.42 43.59 51.56
C GLU A 20 1.63 42.72 50.56
N ILE A 21 0.30 42.69 50.64
CA ILE A 21 -0.59 42.07 49.62
C ILE A 21 -0.62 42.90 48.33
N VAL A 22 -0.71 44.23 48.44
CA VAL A 22 -0.78 45.14 47.28
C VAL A 22 0.59 45.28 46.60
N GLY A 23 1.69 45.22 47.35
CA GLY A 23 3.05 45.32 46.81
C GLY A 23 3.63 44.04 46.19
N LYS A 24 3.12 42.84 46.54
CA LYS A 24 3.75 41.57 46.15
C LYS A 24 2.87 40.54 45.44
N ALA A 25 1.55 40.72 45.33
CA ALA A 25 0.69 39.59 44.94
C ALA A 25 -0.03 39.68 43.60
N ASN A 26 -0.30 40.86 43.01
CA ASN A 26 -1.37 41.00 42.00
C ASN A 26 -2.64 40.14 42.31
N GLY A 27 -2.89 39.94 43.62
CA GLY A 27 -4.15 39.65 44.28
C GLY A 27 -4.89 38.32 44.11
N ARG A 28 -4.32 37.13 43.80
CA ARG A 28 -5.21 35.98 43.46
C ARG A 28 -5.10 34.65 44.21
N PHE A 29 -4.05 34.39 44.98
CA PHE A 29 -3.88 33.03 45.56
C PHE A 29 -3.59 32.97 47.07
N LEU A 30 -3.04 34.03 47.66
CA LEU A 30 -2.73 34.04 49.08
C LEU A 30 -3.95 34.30 49.98
N LEU A 31 -5.00 34.93 49.44
CA LEU A 31 -6.28 35.12 50.13
C LEU A 31 -7.02 33.79 50.35
N ALA A 32 -6.84 32.80 49.46
CA ALA A 32 -7.48 31.51 49.57
C ALA A 32 -6.84 30.66 50.69
N LYS A 33 -5.51 30.63 50.78
CA LYS A 33 -4.75 29.97 51.86
C LYS A 33 -5.06 30.55 53.25
N LEU A 34 -4.96 31.88 53.41
CA LEU A 34 -5.27 32.57 54.68
C LEU A 34 -6.71 32.35 55.15
N LYS A 35 -7.67 32.12 54.23
CA LYS A 35 -9.07 31.82 54.56
C LYS A 35 -9.34 30.36 54.96
N MET A 36 -8.46 29.40 54.66
CA MET A 36 -8.61 28.03 55.21
C MET A 36 -7.97 27.85 56.54
N ASP A 37 -6.83 28.47 56.79
CA ASP A 37 -6.16 28.32 58.08
C ASP A 37 -6.98 28.98 59.20
N ALA A 38 -7.80 29.99 58.86
CA ALA A 38 -8.80 30.59 59.75
C ALA A 38 -10.02 29.68 60.07
N LEU A 39 -10.21 28.56 59.36
CA LEU A 39 -11.31 27.61 59.59
C LEU A 39 -10.94 26.47 60.53
N GLU A 40 -9.65 26.28 60.85
CA GLU A 40 -9.20 25.24 61.79
C GLU A 40 -8.95 25.74 63.22
N ASN A 41 -8.69 27.05 63.49
CA ASN A 41 -8.64 27.69 64.83
C ASN A 41 -8.61 29.24 64.76
N PRO A 42 -9.00 30.02 65.82
CA PRO A 42 -8.90 31.49 65.80
C PRO A 42 -7.43 31.97 65.82
N PRO A 43 -7.02 32.92 64.96
CA PRO A 43 -5.61 33.23 64.76
C PRO A 43 -5.06 34.15 65.86
N THR A 44 -3.84 33.88 66.32
CA THR A 44 -3.05 34.79 67.16
C THR A 44 -2.10 35.65 66.30
N LYS A 45 -1.79 36.87 66.77
CA LYS A 45 -0.93 37.86 66.09
C LYS A 45 0.42 37.31 65.61
N GLY A 46 1.02 36.37 66.35
CA GLY A 46 2.28 35.72 65.96
C GLY A 46 2.18 34.88 64.69
N TYR A 47 1.11 34.09 64.55
CA TYR A 47 0.92 33.17 63.41
C TYR A 47 0.80 33.90 62.06
N VAL A 48 0.07 35.03 62.04
CA VAL A 48 -0.12 35.84 60.84
C VAL A 48 1.21 36.47 60.39
N THR A 49 2.04 36.90 61.35
CA THR A 49 3.31 37.59 61.08
C THR A 49 4.39 36.63 60.58
N ASP A 50 4.49 35.44 61.19
CA ASP A 50 5.46 34.39 60.80
C ASP A 50 5.13 33.80 59.40
N THR A 51 3.83 33.67 59.08
CA THR A 51 3.38 33.17 57.79
C THR A 51 3.72 34.14 56.65
N LEU A 52 3.57 35.45 56.88
CA LEU A 52 3.91 36.49 55.90
C LEU A 52 5.42 36.60 55.63
N GLN A 53 6.27 36.35 56.63
CA GLN A 53 7.73 36.38 56.48
C GLN A 53 8.30 35.16 55.74
N SER A 54 7.56 34.05 55.68
CA SER A 54 7.98 32.79 55.05
C SER A 54 7.73 32.68 53.54
N LEU A 55 7.19 33.72 52.90
CA LEU A 55 6.80 33.72 51.48
C LEU A 55 8.00 33.81 50.51
N ALA A 56 8.12 32.85 49.60
CA ALA A 56 9.14 32.84 48.55
C ALA A 56 8.76 33.73 47.35
N LYS A 57 9.77 34.33 46.70
CA LYS A 57 9.61 35.33 45.62
C LYS A 57 9.94 34.73 44.24
N GLY A 58 9.01 34.82 43.28
CA GLY A 58 9.27 34.58 41.84
C GLY A 58 8.10 33.93 41.08
N GLU A 59 7.94 34.28 39.79
CA GLU A 59 6.85 33.83 38.90
C GLU A 59 6.78 32.31 38.72
N GLY A 60 7.90 31.59 38.78
CA GLY A 60 7.95 30.13 38.59
C GLY A 60 7.43 29.28 39.76
N GLN A 61 7.09 29.87 40.91
CA GLN A 61 6.56 29.14 42.07
C GLN A 61 5.03 29.28 42.24
N LEU A 62 4.37 30.11 41.41
CA LEU A 62 2.91 30.30 41.40
C LEU A 62 2.17 29.08 40.83
N ASP A 63 2.69 28.42 39.80
CA ASP A 63 2.15 27.14 39.29
C ASP A 63 2.24 26.00 40.30
N ALA A 64 3.23 26.05 41.20
CA ALA A 64 3.36 25.08 42.28
C ALA A 64 2.36 25.30 43.41
N THR A 65 1.90 26.54 43.58
CA THR A 65 0.89 26.91 44.58
C THR A 65 -0.52 26.69 44.02
N TYR A 66 -0.74 26.93 42.71
CA TYR A 66 -1.98 26.60 41.99
C TYR A 66 -2.35 25.12 42.09
N ARG A 67 -1.33 24.26 41.97
CA ARG A 67 -1.41 22.81 42.14
C ARG A 67 -1.93 22.37 43.52
N LEU A 68 -1.63 23.13 44.57
CA LEU A 68 -2.02 22.82 45.95
C LEU A 68 -3.46 23.27 46.29
N GLU A 69 -4.06 24.17 45.49
CA GLU A 69 -5.43 24.66 45.73
C GLU A 69 -6.48 23.89 44.91
N MET A 70 -6.05 23.25 43.81
CA MET A 70 -6.79 22.18 43.14
C MET A 70 -6.98 20.95 44.06
N GLU A 71 -6.00 20.65 44.92
CA GLU A 71 -6.14 19.66 46.00
C GLU A 71 -7.17 20.07 47.06
N ARG A 72 -7.42 21.37 47.25
CA ARG A 72 -8.36 21.89 48.26
C ARG A 72 -9.81 21.93 47.77
N ILE A 73 -10.01 22.17 46.47
CA ILE A 73 -11.32 22.15 45.81
C ILE A 73 -11.86 20.70 45.71
N GLY A 74 -10.97 19.70 45.67
CA GLY A 74 -11.31 18.28 45.82
C GLY A 74 -11.91 17.85 47.16
N ARG A 75 -11.98 18.73 48.19
CA ARG A 75 -12.49 18.42 49.54
C ARG A 75 -13.93 18.87 49.83
N GLN A 76 -14.66 19.44 48.87
CA GLN A 76 -16.10 19.66 49.00
C GLN A 76 -16.90 18.98 47.87
N GLN A 77 -16.77 17.66 47.77
CA GLN A 77 -17.88 16.70 47.62
C GLN A 77 -17.32 15.27 47.62
N SER A 78 -17.95 14.38 48.39
CA SER A 78 -17.45 13.09 48.88
C SER A 78 -17.34 11.94 47.85
N ASP A 79 -17.24 12.22 46.54
CA ASP A 79 -17.15 11.18 45.48
C ASP A 79 -15.86 11.26 44.62
N CYS A 80 -14.90 12.11 44.97
CA CYS A 80 -13.70 12.36 44.14
C CYS A 80 -12.80 11.11 43.85
N PRO A 81 -12.51 10.20 44.82
CA PRO A 81 -11.76 8.97 44.54
C PRO A 81 -12.53 7.99 43.63
N LYS A 82 -13.87 7.98 43.75
CA LYS A 82 -14.73 7.19 42.87
C LYS A 82 -14.66 7.71 41.44
N LYS A 83 -14.61 9.02 41.22
CA LYS A 83 -14.50 9.66 39.90
C LYS A 83 -13.18 9.37 39.19
N ILE A 84 -12.07 9.27 39.92
CA ILE A 84 -10.78 8.86 39.35
C ILE A 84 -10.74 7.36 39.05
N LEU A 85 -11.23 6.50 39.96
CA LEU A 85 -11.40 5.05 39.67
C LEU A 85 -12.28 4.83 38.45
N ALA A 86 -13.38 5.56 38.40
CA ALA A 86 -14.31 5.62 37.29
C ALA A 86 -13.62 5.99 35.97
N TRP A 87 -12.79 7.05 35.95
CA TRP A 87 -11.96 7.39 34.79
C TRP A 87 -11.02 6.24 34.44
N LEU A 88 -10.20 5.76 35.37
CA LEU A 88 -9.24 4.68 35.12
C LEU A 88 -9.88 3.40 34.56
N VAL A 89 -11.14 3.15 34.91
CA VAL A 89 -11.89 1.95 34.54
C VAL A 89 -12.72 2.14 33.26
N HIS A 90 -13.01 3.38 32.85
CA HIS A 90 -13.83 3.69 31.67
C HIS A 90 -13.09 4.52 30.60
N THR A 91 -11.81 4.81 30.78
CA THR A 91 -11.00 5.43 29.74
C THR A 91 -10.91 4.50 28.55
N ARG A 92 -11.16 5.04 27.35
CA ARG A 92 -11.11 4.28 26.10
C ARG A 92 -9.68 3.86 25.69
N ARG A 93 -8.68 4.34 26.41
CA ARG A 93 -7.26 3.95 26.27
C ARG A 93 -6.57 3.90 27.63
N PRO A 94 -5.44 3.17 27.74
CA PRO A 94 -4.53 3.31 28.87
C PRO A 94 -4.06 4.76 29.01
N LEU A 95 -4.03 5.27 30.24
CA LEU A 95 -3.51 6.59 30.56
C LEU A 95 -2.00 6.54 30.81
N ALA A 96 -1.28 7.54 30.32
CA ALA A 96 0.14 7.72 30.57
C ALA A 96 0.40 8.13 32.03
N THR A 97 1.60 7.85 32.53
CA THR A 97 2.00 8.16 33.91
C THR A 97 1.76 9.62 34.29
N GLN A 98 2.01 10.54 33.36
CA GLN A 98 1.79 11.99 33.54
C GLN A 98 0.30 12.36 33.57
N GLU A 99 -0.53 11.72 32.73
CA GLU A 99 -1.99 11.91 32.74
C GLU A 99 -2.61 11.39 34.04
N LEU A 100 -2.11 10.26 34.54
CA LEU A 100 -2.46 9.71 35.85
C LEU A 100 -2.08 10.71 36.94
N GLN A 101 -0.85 11.20 36.97
CA GLN A 101 -0.39 12.18 37.96
C GLN A 101 -1.22 13.47 37.91
N HIS A 102 -1.55 13.96 36.73
CA HIS A 102 -2.36 15.16 36.54
C HIS A 102 -3.83 14.96 36.97
N ALA A 103 -4.43 13.80 36.67
CA ALA A 103 -5.76 13.44 37.16
C ALA A 103 -5.79 13.32 38.69
N LEU A 104 -4.73 12.74 39.28
CA LEU A 104 -4.60 12.48 40.71
C LEU A 104 -4.35 13.74 41.56
N ALA A 105 -3.89 14.83 40.95
CA ALA A 105 -3.60 16.11 41.62
C ALA A 105 -4.84 16.82 42.22
N ASN A 106 -6.05 16.27 42.05
CA ASN A 106 -7.31 16.81 42.55
C ASN A 106 -7.90 16.08 43.78
N VAL A 107 -7.16 15.16 44.44
CA VAL A 107 -7.79 14.30 45.48
C VAL A 107 -7.01 14.20 46.78
N PRO A 108 -7.64 14.58 47.90
CA PRO A 108 -7.08 14.31 49.22
C PRO A 108 -7.55 12.98 49.85
N GLY A 109 -6.61 12.17 50.37
CA GLY A 109 -6.91 11.06 51.30
C GLY A 109 -6.94 9.64 50.71
N TRP A 110 -5.98 9.26 49.88
CA TRP A 110 -5.93 7.92 49.24
C TRP A 110 -5.43 6.80 50.18
N SER A 111 -6.14 5.66 50.26
CA SER A 111 -5.73 4.52 51.12
C SER A 111 -5.85 3.10 50.49
N ARG A 112 -5.13 2.19 51.16
CA ARG A 112 -4.80 0.75 51.01
C ARG A 112 -5.67 -0.18 50.13
N LEU A 113 -6.95 0.10 49.90
CA LEU A 113 -7.85 -0.75 49.08
C LEU A 113 -7.42 -0.79 47.60
N MET A 114 -6.86 0.29 47.09
CA MET A 114 -6.47 0.43 45.68
C MET A 114 -5.18 -0.27 45.31
N LYS A 115 -4.22 -0.38 46.25
CA LYS A 115 -2.98 -1.13 46.02
C LYS A 115 -3.26 -2.59 45.68
N LYS A 116 -4.42 -3.12 46.09
CA LYS A 116 -4.88 -4.49 45.80
C LYS A 116 -5.61 -4.64 44.46
N ALA A 117 -6.13 -3.55 43.88
CA ALA A 117 -6.83 -3.57 42.58
C ALA A 117 -5.87 -3.32 41.40
N ILE A 118 -4.82 -2.52 41.61
CA ILE A 118 -3.80 -2.21 40.60
C ILE A 118 -2.68 -3.27 40.58
N SER A 119 -2.47 -4.01 41.68
CA SER A 119 -1.49 -5.10 41.70
C SER A 119 -2.11 -6.44 41.29
N HIS A 120 -1.72 -6.89 40.10
CA HIS A 120 -1.85 -8.22 39.52
C HIS A 120 -3.28 -8.73 39.19
N ASP A 121 -3.50 -8.84 37.88
CA ASP A 121 -4.41 -9.78 37.21
C ASP A 121 -5.94 -9.67 37.35
N TRP A 122 -6.46 -8.66 38.04
CA TRP A 122 -7.92 -8.46 38.09
C TRP A 122 -8.53 -8.08 36.73
N PHE A 123 -7.87 -7.22 35.95
CA PHE A 123 -8.40 -6.70 34.67
C PHE A 123 -8.36 -7.72 33.52
N THR A 124 -7.55 -8.78 33.65
CA THR A 124 -7.24 -9.73 32.56
C THR A 124 -8.01 -11.04 32.65
N THR A 125 -8.55 -11.42 33.82
CA THR A 125 -9.00 -12.81 34.06
C THR A 125 -10.51 -13.05 33.98
N ARG A 126 -11.40 -12.04 34.02
CA ARG A 126 -12.87 -12.25 33.92
C ARG A 126 -13.66 -11.05 33.33
N PRO A 127 -13.78 -10.92 31.99
CA PRO A 127 -14.41 -9.77 31.35
C PRO A 127 -15.88 -9.58 31.72
N ASN A 128 -16.69 -10.65 31.66
CA ASN A 128 -18.16 -10.54 31.76
C ASN A 128 -18.69 -10.29 33.19
N THR A 129 -17.95 -10.68 34.23
CA THR A 129 -18.28 -10.32 35.63
C THR A 129 -17.80 -8.92 35.99
N PHE A 130 -16.68 -8.48 35.41
CA PHE A 130 -16.15 -7.14 35.69
C PHE A 130 -17.06 -6.06 35.13
N GLU A 131 -17.64 -6.21 33.95
CA GLU A 131 -18.54 -5.19 33.39
C GLU A 131 -19.81 -4.98 34.22
N ARG A 132 -20.42 -6.05 34.75
CA ARG A 132 -21.58 -5.93 35.66
C ARG A 132 -21.19 -5.26 36.97
N THR A 133 -20.13 -5.73 37.64
CA THR A 133 -19.67 -5.14 38.91
C THR A 133 -19.14 -3.71 38.74
N ARG A 134 -18.57 -3.38 37.57
CA ARG A 134 -18.14 -2.02 37.18
C ARG A 134 -19.34 -1.07 37.12
N ASN A 135 -20.42 -1.44 36.45
CA ASN A 135 -21.60 -0.59 36.33
C ASN A 135 -22.36 -0.47 37.68
N ASP A 136 -22.34 -1.51 38.50
CA ASP A 136 -22.97 -1.50 39.84
C ASP A 136 -22.24 -0.58 40.84
N TRP A 137 -20.91 -0.49 40.77
CA TRP A 137 -20.12 0.37 41.66
C TRP A 137 -20.12 1.84 41.24
N PHE A 138 -20.38 2.09 39.96
CA PHE A 138 -20.15 3.37 39.30
C PHE A 138 -21.30 3.73 38.33
N PRO A 139 -22.57 3.72 38.78
CA PRO A 139 -23.72 3.86 37.89
C PRO A 139 -23.80 5.24 37.20
N SER A 140 -23.27 6.30 37.82
CA SER A 140 -23.22 7.67 37.28
C SER A 140 -21.92 8.01 36.55
N THR A 141 -21.02 7.04 36.35
CA THR A 141 -19.64 7.36 35.99
C THR A 141 -19.49 7.98 34.62
N GLN A 142 -20.18 7.48 33.61
CA GLN A 142 -20.17 8.15 32.30
C GLN A 142 -20.61 9.61 32.44
N SER A 143 -21.56 9.88 33.34
CA SER A 143 -22.04 11.23 33.62
C SER A 143 -20.99 12.10 34.31
N ASP A 144 -20.36 11.58 35.36
CA ASP A 144 -19.32 12.27 36.12
C ASP A 144 -18.10 12.60 35.26
N ILE A 145 -17.71 11.64 34.41
CA ILE A 145 -16.61 11.79 33.46
C ILE A 145 -16.94 12.88 32.44
N ALA A 146 -18.13 12.83 31.86
CA ALA A 146 -18.56 13.82 30.89
C ALA A 146 -18.54 15.24 31.47
N ILE A 147 -19.12 15.41 32.67
CA ILE A 147 -19.14 16.70 33.37
C ILE A 147 -17.70 17.14 33.68
N ALA A 148 -16.84 16.26 34.19
CA ALA A 148 -15.46 16.59 34.50
C ALA A 148 -14.68 17.04 33.25
N CYS A 149 -14.83 16.34 32.13
CA CYS A 149 -14.20 16.73 30.87
C CYS A 149 -14.72 18.08 30.36
N VAL A 150 -16.03 18.31 30.39
CA VAL A 150 -16.61 19.60 29.95
C VAL A 150 -16.19 20.74 30.86
N THR A 151 -16.23 20.54 32.19
CA THR A 151 -15.73 21.52 33.17
C THR A 151 -14.25 21.82 32.95
N TYR A 152 -13.44 20.82 32.63
CA TYR A 152 -12.05 21.01 32.27
C TYR A 152 -11.89 21.86 31.01
N LEU A 153 -12.64 21.57 29.95
CA LEU A 153 -12.65 22.35 28.70
C LEU A 153 -13.18 23.78 28.88
N LEU A 154 -13.92 24.04 29.96
CA LEU A 154 -14.36 25.38 30.36
C LEU A 154 -13.29 26.23 31.06
N TYR A 155 -12.08 25.71 31.30
CA TYR A 155 -11.00 26.50 31.93
C TYR A 155 -10.59 27.70 31.09
N ASN A 156 -10.22 28.80 31.77
CA ASN A 156 -9.88 30.07 31.13
C ASN A 156 -8.69 29.97 30.17
N THR A 157 -7.82 28.98 30.35
CA THR A 157 -6.73 28.69 29.40
C THR A 157 -7.26 28.52 27.96
N PHE A 158 -8.44 27.94 27.80
CA PHE A 158 -9.07 27.70 26.50
C PHE A 158 -9.85 28.92 25.96
N ASP A 159 -9.95 30.03 26.71
CA ASP A 159 -10.59 31.28 26.24
C ASP A 159 -9.82 31.91 25.07
N THR A 160 -8.54 31.59 24.95
CA THR A 160 -7.68 32.01 23.84
C THR A 160 -8.06 31.35 22.51
N GLY A 161 -8.87 30.30 22.54
CA GLY A 161 -9.33 29.59 21.35
C GLY A 161 -8.24 28.74 20.69
N ILE A 162 -8.23 28.73 19.36
CA ILE A 162 -7.32 27.93 18.53
C ILE A 162 -5.86 28.36 18.75
N CYS A 163 -4.96 27.39 18.94
CA CYS A 163 -3.51 27.63 18.90
C CYS A 163 -3.07 28.01 17.48
N ARG A 164 -2.34 29.11 17.33
CA ARG A 164 -1.96 29.66 16.01
C ARG A 164 -0.72 29.01 15.39
N SER A 165 0.00 28.20 16.16
CA SER A 165 1.18 27.47 15.69
C SER A 165 1.27 26.09 16.32
N HIS A 166 2.02 25.20 15.68
CA HIS A 166 2.27 23.85 16.18
C HIS A 166 2.93 23.88 17.56
N ASN A 167 3.95 24.72 17.75
CA ASN A 167 4.63 24.88 19.03
C ASN A 167 3.68 25.34 20.14
N GLU A 168 2.74 26.24 19.83
CA GLU A 168 1.75 26.70 20.83
C GLU A 168 0.80 25.55 21.23
N LEU A 169 0.39 24.73 20.27
CA LEU A 169 -0.47 23.57 20.52
C LEU A 169 0.27 22.48 21.32
N GLU A 170 1.51 22.16 20.95
CA GLU A 170 2.36 21.22 21.68
C GLU A 170 2.60 21.69 23.12
N GLN A 171 2.98 22.95 23.32
CA GLN A 171 3.14 23.51 24.67
C GLN A 171 1.86 23.43 25.48
N ARG A 172 0.70 23.66 24.85
CA ARG A 172 -0.60 23.52 25.52
C ARG A 172 -0.87 22.05 25.88
N LEU A 173 -0.58 21.10 25.01
CA LEU A 173 -0.74 19.67 25.31
C LEU A 173 0.20 19.19 26.43
N ASP A 174 1.44 19.70 26.46
CA ASP A 174 2.43 19.40 27.50
C ASP A 174 2.06 19.99 28.87
N LEU A 175 1.43 21.16 28.89
CA LEU A 175 0.97 21.79 30.14
C LEU A 175 -0.36 21.21 30.63
N TYR A 176 -1.18 20.68 29.72
CA TYR A 176 -2.55 20.24 29.97
C TYR A 176 -2.77 18.81 29.50
N TYR A 177 -2.15 17.84 30.18
CA TYR A 177 -2.12 16.42 29.79
C TYR A 177 -3.49 15.76 29.57
N LEU A 178 -4.56 16.26 30.20
CA LEU A 178 -5.92 15.71 30.03
C LEU A 178 -6.67 16.34 28.86
N TYR A 179 -6.12 17.37 28.23
CA TYR A 179 -6.78 18.12 27.18
C TYR A 179 -7.13 17.26 25.96
N ASP A 180 -6.18 16.45 25.48
CA ASP A 180 -6.41 15.53 24.37
C ASP A 180 -7.57 14.58 24.64
N TYR A 181 -7.51 13.91 25.81
CA TYR A 181 -8.55 12.99 26.23
C TYR A 181 -9.90 13.69 26.35
N ALA A 182 -9.95 14.82 27.06
CA ALA A 182 -11.17 15.56 27.30
C ALA A 182 -11.82 15.99 25.98
N ALA A 183 -11.05 16.62 25.08
CA ALA A 183 -11.55 17.09 23.79
C ALA A 183 -12.11 15.96 22.91
N ARG A 184 -11.43 14.80 22.84
CA ARG A 184 -11.85 13.69 21.97
C ARG A 184 -12.99 12.84 22.53
N ASN A 185 -13.19 12.81 23.86
CA ASN A 185 -14.05 11.79 24.49
C ASN A 185 -15.26 12.33 25.25
N TRP A 186 -15.30 13.61 25.62
CA TRP A 186 -16.36 14.14 26.48
C TRP A 186 -17.77 13.86 25.92
N GLY A 187 -18.01 14.14 24.62
CA GLY A 187 -19.32 13.97 24.01
C GLY A 187 -19.75 12.51 23.86
N HIS A 188 -18.80 11.59 23.73
CA HIS A 188 -19.11 10.15 23.79
C HIS A 188 -19.60 9.73 25.18
N HIS A 189 -19.00 10.26 26.24
CA HIS A 189 -19.45 10.02 27.60
C HIS A 189 -20.83 10.63 27.85
N VAL A 190 -21.10 11.84 27.36
CA VAL A 190 -22.45 12.47 27.40
C VAL A 190 -23.49 11.56 26.76
N ARG A 191 -23.24 11.09 25.54
CA ARG A 191 -24.17 10.24 24.79
C ARG A 191 -24.41 8.89 25.49
N THR A 192 -23.36 8.28 26.03
CA THR A 192 -23.47 7.00 26.76
C THR A 192 -24.23 7.16 28.08
N ALA A 193 -24.02 8.29 28.74
CA ALA A 193 -24.68 8.63 30.00
C ALA A 193 -26.13 9.12 29.84
N LEU A 194 -26.56 9.40 28.61
CA LEU A 194 -27.84 10.06 28.31
C LEU A 194 -28.01 11.35 29.14
N ILE A 195 -26.94 12.16 29.23
CA ILE A 195 -27.04 13.46 29.92
C ILE A 195 -27.68 14.46 28.98
N ASP A 196 -28.94 14.78 29.27
CA ASP A 196 -29.73 15.71 28.48
C ASP A 196 -29.75 17.11 29.10
N GLY A 197 -29.62 18.15 28.25
CA GLY A 197 -29.89 19.54 28.62
C GLY A 197 -29.01 20.13 29.73
N ASN A 198 -27.85 19.54 30.03
CA ASN A 198 -26.98 20.05 31.08
C ASN A 198 -26.44 21.44 30.72
N ARG A 199 -26.74 22.43 31.57
CA ARG A 199 -26.34 23.82 31.39
C ARG A 199 -24.84 23.98 31.13
N CYS A 200 -24.00 23.23 31.84
CA CYS A 200 -22.54 23.27 31.68
C CYS A 200 -22.11 22.89 30.25
N MET A 201 -22.81 21.94 29.62
CA MET A 201 -22.53 21.53 28.24
C MET A 201 -23.00 22.56 27.23
N LEU A 202 -24.17 23.17 27.46
CA LEU A 202 -24.67 24.24 26.61
C LEU A 202 -23.78 25.48 26.70
N ASP A 203 -23.37 25.87 27.91
CA ASP A 203 -22.45 26.98 28.14
C ASP A 203 -21.09 26.75 27.42
N PHE A 204 -20.62 25.50 27.37
CA PHE A 204 -19.45 25.11 26.58
C PHE A 204 -19.70 25.22 25.08
N LEU A 205 -20.78 24.62 24.57
CA LEU A 205 -21.11 24.59 23.14
C LEU A 205 -21.44 25.97 22.56
N GLU A 206 -21.91 26.91 23.38
CA GLU A 206 -22.16 28.30 22.99
C GLU A 206 -20.90 29.17 23.06
N ASN A 207 -19.81 28.68 23.68
CA ASN A 207 -18.54 29.39 23.74
C ASN A 207 -17.68 29.07 22.52
N GLN A 208 -17.74 29.95 21.52
CA GLN A 208 -17.04 29.77 20.24
C GLN A 208 -15.53 29.53 20.41
N ALA A 209 -14.85 30.27 21.28
CA ALA A 209 -13.41 30.12 21.47
C ALA A 209 -13.06 28.70 21.98
N LYS A 210 -13.78 28.23 23.00
CA LYS A 210 -13.54 26.91 23.60
C LYS A 210 -13.94 25.77 22.68
N VAL A 211 -15.03 25.93 21.94
CA VAL A 211 -15.44 24.97 20.90
C VAL A 211 -14.37 24.85 19.83
N SER A 212 -13.87 25.97 19.31
CA SER A 212 -12.81 25.96 18.30
C SER A 212 -11.51 25.36 18.81
N ALA A 213 -11.14 25.63 20.08
CA ALA A 213 -9.99 24.98 20.72
C ALA A 213 -10.17 23.45 20.77
N CYS A 214 -11.32 22.98 21.26
CA CYS A 214 -11.67 21.56 21.34
C CYS A 214 -11.64 20.89 19.96
N ALA A 215 -12.24 21.53 18.95
CA ALA A 215 -12.29 21.04 17.58
C ALA A 215 -10.90 20.86 16.95
N GLN A 216 -9.94 21.76 17.24
CA GLN A 216 -8.57 21.66 16.74
C GLN A 216 -7.89 20.33 17.14
N ILE A 217 -8.22 19.79 18.31
CA ILE A 217 -7.73 18.49 18.78
C ILE A 217 -8.52 17.33 18.16
N MET A 218 -9.85 17.47 18.09
CA MET A 218 -10.76 16.41 17.64
C MET A 218 -10.56 16.02 16.18
N LEU A 219 -10.34 17.00 15.30
CA LEU A 219 -10.38 16.82 13.85
C LEU A 219 -9.03 16.42 13.21
N ASP A 220 -8.04 16.03 14.04
CA ASP A 220 -6.73 15.48 13.63
C ASP A 220 -5.89 16.40 12.72
N ASP A 221 -6.13 17.71 12.82
CA ASP A 221 -5.59 18.76 11.94
C ASP A 221 -4.09 19.08 12.19
N TYR A 222 -3.45 18.34 13.12
CA TYR A 222 -2.02 18.49 13.44
C TYR A 222 -1.09 17.84 12.40
N LYS A 223 -1.58 16.93 11.56
CA LYS A 223 -0.77 16.19 10.55
C LYS A 223 -0.82 16.77 9.14
N ARG A 224 -1.85 17.55 8.78
CA ARG A 224 -2.07 18.04 7.39
C ARG A 224 -1.40 19.39 7.07
N GLY A 225 -0.50 19.85 7.94
CA GLY A 225 0.20 21.14 7.82
C GLY A 225 -0.66 22.29 8.34
N PHE A 226 -0.09 23.15 9.18
CA PHE A 226 -0.74 24.34 9.71
C PHE A 226 -1.16 25.26 8.55
N ARG A 227 -2.40 25.16 8.05
CA ARG A 227 -2.99 26.22 7.23
C ARG A 227 -3.25 27.44 8.13
N ASP A 228 -3.30 28.61 7.50
CA ASP A 228 -3.54 29.90 8.16
C ASP A 228 -4.92 29.85 8.86
N TYR A 229 -4.96 29.46 10.14
CA TYR A 229 -6.16 29.38 10.99
C TYR A 229 -6.70 30.79 11.24
N ARG A 230 -7.23 31.42 10.20
CA ARG A 230 -8.07 32.61 10.34
C ARG A 230 -9.45 32.11 10.75
N GLU A 231 -9.73 32.23 12.04
CA GLU A 231 -11.05 32.13 12.68
C GLU A 231 -11.99 31.09 12.04
N SER A 232 -11.78 29.81 12.38
CA SER A 232 -12.67 28.73 11.92
C SER A 232 -14.08 28.90 12.47
N PRO A 233 -15.13 28.90 11.63
CA PRO A 233 -16.51 29.03 12.06
C PRO A 233 -17.11 27.74 12.66
N ILE A 234 -16.31 26.75 13.08
CA ILE A 234 -16.86 25.55 13.72
C ILE A 234 -17.66 25.91 14.98
N THR A 235 -18.96 25.62 14.99
CA THR A 235 -19.87 25.98 16.08
C THR A 235 -20.15 24.81 17.01
N GLY A 236 -20.77 25.10 18.16
CA GLY A 236 -21.31 24.06 19.04
C GLY A 236 -22.26 23.09 18.33
N VAL A 237 -22.98 23.53 17.28
CA VAL A 237 -23.86 22.65 16.50
C VAL A 237 -23.05 21.58 15.75
N HIS A 238 -21.89 21.93 15.18
CA HIS A 238 -21.00 20.96 14.53
C HIS A 238 -20.48 19.92 15.53
N VAL A 239 -20.00 20.38 16.69
CA VAL A 239 -19.45 19.47 17.73
C VAL A 239 -20.55 18.59 18.32
N ALA A 240 -21.74 19.13 18.57
CA ALA A 240 -22.90 18.36 19.01
C ALA A 240 -23.33 17.32 17.95
N ALA A 241 -23.28 17.69 16.67
CA ALA A 241 -23.57 16.79 15.56
C ALA A 241 -22.54 15.66 15.43
N PHE A 242 -21.24 15.97 15.55
CA PHE A 242 -20.15 14.99 15.54
C PHE A 242 -20.33 13.90 16.61
N PHE A 243 -20.71 14.30 17.83
CA PHE A 243 -20.88 13.36 18.94
C PHE A 243 -22.26 12.70 19.00
N GLY A 244 -23.25 13.20 18.26
CA GLY A 244 -24.62 12.68 18.26
C GLY A 244 -25.45 13.16 19.45
N LEU A 245 -25.26 14.41 19.90
CA LEU A 245 -25.91 14.97 21.09
C LEU A 245 -27.29 15.55 20.75
N MET A 246 -28.30 14.69 20.63
CA MET A 246 -29.66 15.05 20.18
C MET A 246 -30.27 16.25 20.92
N GLU A 247 -30.30 16.22 22.25
CA GLU A 247 -30.92 17.29 23.05
C GLU A 247 -30.13 18.61 22.98
N SER A 248 -28.79 18.54 23.06
CA SER A 248 -27.94 19.72 22.90
C SER A 248 -28.14 20.37 21.53
N THR A 249 -28.18 19.57 20.45
CA THR A 249 -28.48 20.06 19.10
C THR A 249 -29.87 20.69 19.04
N THR A 250 -30.88 20.07 19.66
CA THR A 250 -32.25 20.59 19.70
C THR A 250 -32.32 21.98 20.34
N VAL A 251 -31.69 22.14 21.51
CA VAL A 251 -31.66 23.41 22.24
C VAL A 251 -30.89 24.47 21.47
N LEU A 252 -29.73 24.14 20.89
CA LEU A 252 -28.95 25.09 20.09
C LEU A 252 -29.75 25.60 18.88
N LEU A 253 -30.45 24.72 18.17
CA LEU A 253 -31.31 25.11 17.04
C LEU A 253 -32.54 25.92 17.48
N GLN A 254 -33.12 25.64 18.65
CA GLN A 254 -34.20 26.47 19.23
C GLN A 254 -33.70 27.89 19.56
N ARG A 255 -32.42 28.03 19.93
CA ARG A 255 -31.74 29.31 20.17
C ARG A 255 -31.26 29.99 18.87
N GLN A 256 -31.82 29.64 17.71
CA GLN A 256 -31.56 30.24 16.40
C GLN A 256 -30.12 30.07 15.87
N HIS A 257 -29.37 29.07 16.33
CA HIS A 257 -28.12 28.71 15.67
C HIS A 257 -28.38 28.17 14.26
N ASN A 258 -27.59 28.60 13.28
CA ASN A 258 -27.76 28.20 11.88
C ASN A 258 -27.33 26.74 11.65
N PRO A 259 -28.23 25.82 11.21
CA PRO A 259 -27.88 24.44 10.93
C PRO A 259 -27.05 24.23 9.65
N ASN A 260 -26.91 25.28 8.82
CA ASN A 260 -26.18 25.27 7.54
C ASN A 260 -24.86 26.02 7.58
N LEU A 261 -24.39 26.41 8.77
CA LEU A 261 -23.10 27.06 8.85
C LEU A 261 -22.02 26.06 8.41
N GLU A 262 -21.15 26.47 7.51
CA GLU A 262 -20.03 25.68 7.03
C GLU A 262 -18.79 25.95 7.89
N ASP A 263 -17.98 24.94 8.17
CA ASP A 263 -16.65 25.13 8.76
C ASP A 263 -15.61 25.60 7.69
N LEU A 264 -14.33 25.74 8.07
CA LEU A 264 -13.27 26.14 7.11
C LEU A 264 -13.10 25.20 5.91
N TYR A 265 -13.68 24.01 6.01
CA TYR A 265 -13.64 22.96 5.02
C TYR A 265 -14.99 22.80 4.33
N GLY A 266 -15.91 23.77 4.41
CA GLY A 266 -17.24 23.66 3.79
C GLY A 266 -18.18 22.67 4.50
N ARG A 267 -17.73 22.00 5.58
CA ARG A 267 -18.51 20.91 6.19
C ARG A 267 -19.59 21.49 7.09
N THR A 268 -20.83 21.06 6.90
CA THR A 268 -21.98 21.45 7.73
C THR A 268 -22.18 20.51 8.92
N PRO A 269 -23.01 20.86 9.92
CA PRO A 269 -23.37 19.93 10.98
C PRO A 269 -23.96 18.60 10.48
N VAL A 270 -24.74 18.60 9.39
CA VAL A 270 -25.28 17.37 8.80
C VAL A 270 -24.15 16.46 8.30
N TYR A 271 -23.11 17.04 7.69
CA TYR A 271 -21.92 16.29 7.25
C TYR A 271 -21.32 15.48 8.40
N TYR A 272 -21.11 16.12 9.56
CA TYR A 272 -20.54 15.46 10.74
C TYR A 272 -21.46 14.40 11.35
N ALA A 273 -22.76 14.70 11.49
CA ALA A 273 -23.72 13.73 11.99
C ALA A 273 -23.83 12.51 11.07
N ALA A 274 -23.80 12.73 9.75
CA ALA A 274 -23.91 11.68 8.77
C ALA A 274 -22.68 10.76 8.75
N GLY A 275 -21.48 11.33 8.73
CA GLY A 275 -20.23 10.56 8.75
C GLY A 275 -19.99 9.78 10.04
N ASN A 276 -20.65 10.14 11.14
CA ASN A 276 -20.55 9.42 12.43
C ASN A 276 -21.77 8.53 12.75
N GLY A 277 -22.76 8.45 11.85
CA GLY A 277 -23.88 7.51 11.98
C GLY A 277 -25.01 7.96 12.91
N HIS A 278 -25.15 9.26 13.18
CA HIS A 278 -26.12 9.79 14.14
C HIS A 278 -27.47 10.13 13.50
N GLU A 279 -28.24 9.10 13.14
CA GLU A 279 -29.53 9.21 12.44
C GLU A 279 -30.50 10.24 13.06
N SER A 280 -30.72 10.20 14.38
CA SER A 280 -31.65 11.12 15.05
C SER A 280 -31.24 12.58 14.88
N VAL A 281 -29.94 12.86 14.90
CA VAL A 281 -29.41 14.21 14.72
C VAL A 281 -29.50 14.65 13.27
N VAL A 282 -29.26 13.74 12.32
CA VAL A 282 -29.48 14.01 10.88
C VAL A 282 -30.93 14.37 10.63
N ASN A 283 -31.88 13.57 11.12
CA ASN A 283 -33.32 13.83 10.98
C ASN A 283 -33.74 15.18 11.58
N LEU A 284 -33.19 15.54 12.75
CA LEU A 284 -33.43 16.82 13.38
C LEU A 284 -32.90 17.99 12.53
N LEU A 285 -31.65 17.92 12.09
CA LEU A 285 -31.01 18.98 11.31
C LEU A 285 -31.75 19.20 9.99
N LEU A 286 -32.03 18.14 9.23
CA LEU A 286 -32.78 18.20 7.97
C LEU A 286 -34.21 18.72 8.20
N GLY A 287 -34.87 18.28 9.29
CA GLY A 287 -36.17 18.79 9.71
C GLY A 287 -36.18 20.28 10.10
N ARG A 288 -35.01 20.89 10.32
CA ARG A 288 -34.81 22.31 10.59
C ARG A 288 -34.22 23.06 9.40
N GLY A 289 -34.30 22.49 8.20
CA GLY A 289 -33.88 23.14 6.96
C GLY A 289 -32.39 23.06 6.69
N ALA A 290 -31.67 22.09 7.28
CA ALA A 290 -30.32 21.80 6.86
C ALA A 290 -30.30 21.25 5.43
N ASP A 291 -29.32 21.68 4.63
CA ASP A 291 -29.13 21.21 3.27
C ASP A 291 -28.48 19.81 3.27
N PRO A 292 -29.17 18.76 2.75
CA PRO A 292 -28.62 17.42 2.67
C PRO A 292 -27.46 17.29 1.67
N ASP A 293 -27.30 18.24 0.74
CA ASP A 293 -26.33 18.19 -0.36
C ASP A 293 -25.21 19.23 -0.22
N ALA A 294 -25.01 19.78 0.98
CA ALA A 294 -23.92 20.72 1.23
C ALA A 294 -22.53 20.09 1.03
N TYR A 295 -21.68 20.75 0.23
CA TYR A 295 -20.34 20.27 -0.14
C TYR A 295 -19.27 20.58 0.92
N GLY A 296 -18.45 19.58 1.28
CA GLY A 296 -17.18 19.79 1.98
C GLY A 296 -15.99 20.13 1.05
N GLU A 297 -14.78 20.33 1.60
CA GLU A 297 -13.56 20.73 0.88
C GLU A 297 -13.13 19.65 -0.13
N GLU A 298 -13.35 18.37 0.20
CA GLU A 298 -13.14 17.24 -0.71
C GLU A 298 -14.33 17.05 -1.68
N SER A 299 -15.27 18.00 -1.70
CA SER A 299 -16.49 17.99 -2.52
C SER A 299 -17.36 16.75 -2.32
N GLU A 300 -17.17 16.10 -1.18
CA GLU A 300 -18.05 15.07 -0.67
C GLU A 300 -19.24 15.73 0.03
N VAL A 301 -20.39 15.06 -0.01
CA VAL A 301 -21.61 15.48 0.67
C VAL A 301 -21.95 14.50 1.80
N PRO A 302 -22.86 14.83 2.73
CA PRO A 302 -23.24 13.94 3.83
C PRO A 302 -23.55 12.49 3.39
N LEU A 303 -24.15 12.32 2.21
CA LEU A 303 -24.45 11.00 1.65
C LEU A 303 -23.18 10.19 1.31
N HIS A 304 -22.13 10.82 0.79
CA HIS A 304 -20.83 10.17 0.53
C HIS A 304 -20.20 9.66 1.84
N GLN A 305 -20.19 10.48 2.90
CA GLN A 305 -19.62 10.06 4.18
C GLN A 305 -20.41 8.93 4.85
N ALA A 306 -21.75 9.01 4.81
CA ALA A 306 -22.59 7.94 5.34
C ALA A 306 -22.40 6.61 4.58
N THR A 307 -22.22 6.67 3.25
CA THR A 307 -21.96 5.49 2.42
C THR A 307 -20.56 4.92 2.65
N VAL A 308 -19.50 5.73 2.71
CA VAL A 308 -18.12 5.30 3.02
C VAL A 308 -18.06 4.57 4.38
N ASN A 309 -18.69 5.13 5.40
CA ASN A 309 -18.62 4.63 6.78
C ASN A 309 -19.66 3.54 7.11
N GLY A 310 -20.52 3.18 6.15
CA GLY A 310 -21.45 2.06 6.32
C GLY A 310 -22.68 2.36 7.17
N HIS A 311 -23.14 3.61 7.21
CA HIS A 311 -24.26 4.05 8.05
C HIS A 311 -25.60 3.98 7.31
N GLU A 312 -26.13 2.76 7.12
CA GLU A 312 -27.36 2.50 6.35
C GLU A 312 -28.55 3.36 6.78
N ALA A 313 -28.82 3.46 8.09
CA ALA A 313 -29.96 4.23 8.61
C ALA A 313 -29.84 5.73 8.27
N VAL A 314 -28.62 6.27 8.27
CA VAL A 314 -28.35 7.65 7.86
C VAL A 314 -28.51 7.82 6.36
N VAL A 315 -28.01 6.89 5.55
CA VAL A 315 -28.20 6.91 4.09
C VAL A 315 -29.69 6.97 3.75
N ARG A 316 -30.50 6.11 4.39
CA ARG A 316 -31.95 6.10 4.24
C ARG A 316 -32.58 7.44 4.62
N ALA A 317 -32.22 7.98 5.78
CA ALA A 317 -32.74 9.27 6.25
C ALA A 317 -32.40 10.44 5.31
N LEU A 318 -31.17 10.47 4.76
CA LEU A 318 -30.75 11.49 3.80
C LEU A 318 -31.57 11.40 2.51
N LEU A 319 -31.72 10.20 1.94
CA LEU A 319 -32.50 9.98 0.72
C LEU A 319 -33.98 10.30 0.91
N ASP A 320 -34.58 9.93 2.05
CA ASP A 320 -35.98 10.23 2.39
C ASP A 320 -36.22 11.74 2.55
N LYS A 321 -35.17 12.52 2.81
CA LYS A 321 -35.19 13.98 2.91
C LYS A 321 -34.73 14.69 1.64
N GLY A 322 -34.58 13.94 0.54
CA GLY A 322 -34.33 14.50 -0.79
C GLY A 322 -32.85 14.77 -1.11
N ALA A 323 -31.91 14.12 -0.42
CA ALA A 323 -30.50 14.15 -0.82
C ALA A 323 -30.35 13.65 -2.26
N ASN A 324 -29.50 14.32 -3.04
CA ASN A 324 -29.25 13.96 -4.44
C ASN A 324 -28.41 12.68 -4.52
N LEU A 325 -29.03 11.58 -4.93
CA LEU A 325 -28.38 10.27 -5.08
C LEU A 325 -27.35 10.21 -6.22
N ASN A 326 -27.43 11.13 -7.19
CA ASN A 326 -26.54 11.20 -8.36
C ASN A 326 -25.50 12.33 -8.22
N ILE A 327 -25.27 12.81 -7.00
CA ILE A 327 -24.25 13.82 -6.74
C ILE A 327 -22.87 13.21 -6.95
N HIS A 328 -22.02 13.88 -7.73
CA HIS A 328 -20.67 13.43 -7.99
C HIS A 328 -19.68 14.26 -7.17
N ASP A 329 -18.72 13.62 -6.51
CA ASP A 329 -17.61 14.37 -5.91
C ASP A 329 -16.77 15.06 -7.01
N ILE A 330 -16.21 16.23 -6.73
CA ILE A 330 -15.57 17.05 -7.78
C ILE A 330 -14.22 16.45 -8.25
N PHE A 331 -13.51 15.71 -7.40
CA PHE A 331 -12.14 15.26 -7.67
C PHE A 331 -12.09 13.98 -8.50
N THR A 332 -12.89 12.99 -8.12
CA THR A 332 -12.95 11.66 -8.72
C THR A 332 -14.25 11.44 -9.51
N SER A 333 -15.23 12.34 -9.36
CA SER A 333 -16.54 12.24 -10.02
C SER A 333 -17.30 10.97 -9.67
N ARG A 334 -17.06 10.42 -8.47
CA ARG A 334 -17.73 9.22 -8.00
C ARG A 334 -19.11 9.58 -7.45
N ALA A 335 -20.09 8.72 -7.73
CA ALA A 335 -21.40 8.76 -7.11
C ALA A 335 -21.37 8.03 -5.75
N PRO A 336 -22.35 8.26 -4.84
CA PRO A 336 -22.42 7.61 -3.53
C PRO A 336 -22.48 6.07 -3.57
N LEU A 337 -22.88 5.48 -4.70
CA LEU A 337 -22.84 4.03 -4.92
C LEU A 337 -21.41 3.49 -4.88
N ARG A 338 -20.43 4.24 -5.39
CA ARG A 338 -19.06 3.76 -5.59
C ARG A 338 -18.35 3.40 -4.29
N PRO A 339 -18.33 4.26 -3.25
CA PRO A 339 -17.66 3.92 -2.00
C PRO A 339 -18.34 2.76 -1.27
N ALA A 340 -19.68 2.66 -1.33
CA ALA A 340 -20.42 1.54 -0.76
C ALA A 340 -20.01 0.20 -1.41
N VAL A 341 -19.84 0.20 -2.73
CA VAL A 341 -19.36 -0.96 -3.49
C VAL A 341 -17.92 -1.33 -3.13
N GLU A 342 -17.00 -0.37 -3.08
CA GLU A 342 -15.60 -0.62 -2.72
C GLU A 342 -15.45 -1.19 -1.30
N LYS A 343 -16.26 -0.72 -0.36
CA LYS A 343 -16.24 -1.17 1.04
C LYS A 343 -17.06 -2.43 1.29
N GLY A 344 -17.88 -2.87 0.34
CA GLY A 344 -18.69 -4.08 0.47
C GLY A 344 -19.97 -3.90 1.29
N HIS A 345 -20.47 -2.67 1.43
CA HIS A 345 -21.66 -2.35 2.21
C HIS A 345 -22.95 -2.75 1.48
N THR A 346 -23.24 -4.05 1.46
CA THR A 346 -24.31 -4.66 0.64
C THR A 346 -25.68 -3.99 0.85
N ALA A 347 -26.10 -3.78 2.10
CA ALA A 347 -27.40 -3.15 2.39
C ALA A 347 -27.51 -1.70 1.88
N ILE A 348 -26.39 -0.96 1.83
CA ILE A 348 -26.35 0.39 1.28
C ILE A 348 -26.39 0.34 -0.25
N VAL A 349 -25.69 -0.61 -0.86
CA VAL A 349 -25.75 -0.81 -2.32
C VAL A 349 -27.18 -1.14 -2.74
N GLU A 350 -27.82 -2.11 -2.09
CA GLU A 350 -29.22 -2.49 -2.34
C GLU A 350 -30.13 -1.26 -2.17
N LEU A 351 -30.02 -0.53 -1.05
CA LEU A 351 -30.83 0.67 -0.81
C LEU A 351 -30.64 1.76 -1.89
N LEU A 352 -29.41 1.99 -2.37
CA LEU A 352 -29.15 2.99 -3.39
C LEU A 352 -29.74 2.56 -4.75
N LEU A 353 -29.58 1.29 -5.13
CA LEU A 353 -30.12 0.77 -6.38
C LEU A 353 -31.66 0.73 -6.35
N GLU A 354 -32.28 0.36 -5.22
CA GLU A 354 -33.74 0.46 -4.98
C GLU A 354 -34.29 1.88 -5.16
N ARG A 355 -33.43 2.90 -5.08
CA ARG A 355 -33.74 4.32 -5.27
C ARG A 355 -33.32 4.82 -6.65
N ASP A 356 -33.22 3.93 -7.63
CA ASP A 356 -32.85 4.21 -9.02
C ASP A 356 -31.45 4.82 -9.18
N ALA A 357 -30.50 4.49 -8.30
CA ALA A 357 -29.10 4.82 -8.53
C ALA A 357 -28.58 4.12 -9.79
N ASN A 358 -27.87 4.87 -10.63
CA ASN A 358 -27.25 4.28 -11.81
C ASN A 358 -26.23 3.19 -11.38
N PRO A 359 -26.42 1.92 -11.78
CA PRO A 359 -25.50 0.83 -11.43
C PRO A 359 -24.11 0.99 -12.06
N ASP A 360 -24.00 1.77 -13.13
CA ASP A 360 -22.76 2.11 -13.83
C ASP A 360 -22.54 3.64 -13.91
N PRO A 361 -22.32 4.31 -12.77
CA PRO A 361 -22.02 5.74 -12.75
C PRO A 361 -20.65 5.97 -13.39
N TYR A 362 -20.58 7.01 -14.24
CA TYR A 362 -19.33 7.47 -14.84
C TYR A 362 -18.35 7.93 -13.74
N SER A 363 -17.08 7.52 -13.83
CA SER A 363 -15.97 8.07 -13.05
C SER A 363 -14.87 8.59 -13.97
N LYS A 364 -14.13 9.61 -13.53
CA LYS A 364 -13.01 10.18 -14.31
C LYS A 364 -11.71 9.39 -14.16
N ASP A 365 -11.59 8.62 -13.10
CA ASP A 365 -10.48 7.69 -12.96
C ASP A 365 -10.78 6.48 -13.85
N ASP A 366 -9.83 6.04 -14.67
CA ASP A 366 -9.94 4.81 -15.49
C ASP A 366 -9.99 3.53 -14.62
N SER A 367 -10.54 3.63 -13.41
CA SER A 367 -10.51 2.63 -12.35
C SER A 367 -11.48 1.45 -12.61
N GLY A 368 -12.43 1.61 -13.55
CA GLY A 368 -13.38 0.57 -13.97
C GLY A 368 -14.81 0.81 -13.46
N THR A 369 -15.74 -0.08 -13.82
CA THR A 369 -17.15 0.01 -13.37
C THR A 369 -17.27 -0.38 -11.88
N PRO A 370 -18.36 -0.02 -11.17
CA PRO A 370 -18.58 -0.50 -9.81
C PRO A 370 -18.54 -2.04 -9.74
N LEU A 371 -19.07 -2.71 -10.75
CA LEU A 371 -19.00 -4.16 -10.86
C LEU A 371 -17.55 -4.68 -10.83
N CYS A 372 -16.61 -4.04 -11.55
CA CYS A 372 -15.17 -4.37 -11.47
C CYS A 372 -14.62 -4.24 -10.05
N HIS A 373 -15.03 -3.19 -9.30
CA HIS A 373 -14.56 -2.99 -7.93
C HIS A 373 -15.15 -3.98 -6.93
N ALA A 374 -16.41 -4.37 -7.12
CA ALA A 374 -17.02 -5.44 -6.34
C ALA A 374 -16.26 -6.77 -6.56
N LEU A 375 -15.88 -7.07 -7.81
CA LEU A 375 -15.09 -8.25 -8.18
C LEU A 375 -13.67 -8.21 -7.59
N LEU A 376 -12.97 -7.09 -7.74
CA LEU A 376 -11.62 -6.85 -7.20
C LEU A 376 -11.55 -7.11 -5.69
N ASN A 377 -12.56 -6.62 -4.96
CA ASN A 377 -12.64 -6.75 -3.50
C ASN A 377 -13.35 -8.03 -3.04
N ARG A 378 -13.80 -8.89 -3.96
CA ARG A 378 -14.47 -10.17 -3.70
C ARG A 378 -15.81 -10.05 -2.95
N HIS A 379 -16.56 -8.99 -3.24
CA HIS A 379 -17.87 -8.73 -2.62
C HIS A 379 -19.00 -9.39 -3.42
N GLU A 380 -19.13 -10.71 -3.33
CA GLU A 380 -20.10 -11.49 -4.15
C GLU A 380 -21.56 -11.01 -4.01
N ALA A 381 -21.98 -10.63 -2.81
CA ALA A 381 -23.34 -10.12 -2.58
C ALA A 381 -23.57 -8.78 -3.31
N VAL A 382 -22.56 -7.90 -3.34
CA VAL A 382 -22.60 -6.64 -4.07
C VAL A 382 -22.58 -6.88 -5.58
N VAL A 383 -21.77 -7.83 -6.07
CA VAL A 383 -21.78 -8.26 -7.48
C VAL A 383 -23.19 -8.69 -7.89
N LYS A 384 -23.84 -9.52 -7.07
CA LYS A 384 -25.21 -9.96 -7.34
C LYS A 384 -26.20 -8.79 -7.36
N ALA A 385 -26.17 -7.91 -6.36
CA ALA A 385 -27.05 -6.75 -6.30
C ALA A 385 -26.92 -5.85 -7.54
N LEU A 386 -25.68 -5.54 -7.95
CA LEU A 386 -25.41 -4.73 -9.15
C LEU A 386 -25.97 -5.38 -10.42
N LEU A 387 -25.78 -6.69 -10.58
CA LEU A 387 -26.28 -7.44 -11.75
C LEU A 387 -27.80 -7.65 -11.75
N ASP A 388 -28.43 -7.69 -10.58
CA ASP A 388 -29.89 -7.74 -10.46
C ASP A 388 -30.53 -6.42 -10.90
N GLU A 389 -29.81 -5.30 -10.74
CA GLU A 389 -30.25 -3.94 -11.07
C GLU A 389 -29.68 -3.42 -12.41
N GLY A 390 -29.12 -4.31 -13.23
CA GLY A 390 -28.78 -4.03 -14.62
C GLY A 390 -27.39 -3.44 -14.88
N ALA A 391 -26.43 -3.59 -13.96
CA ALA A 391 -25.02 -3.30 -14.24
C ALA A 391 -24.52 -4.10 -15.46
N ASP A 392 -23.77 -3.47 -16.35
CA ASP A 392 -23.23 -4.10 -17.56
C ASP A 392 -22.18 -5.16 -17.19
N PRO A 393 -22.44 -6.46 -17.45
CA PRO A 393 -21.48 -7.51 -17.14
C PRO A 393 -20.36 -7.64 -18.19
N ASN A 394 -20.42 -6.88 -19.28
CA ASN A 394 -19.53 -7.01 -20.44
C ASN A 394 -18.18 -6.31 -20.27
N GLY A 395 -17.17 -6.77 -21.03
CA GLY A 395 -15.85 -6.15 -21.10
C GLY A 395 -14.92 -6.62 -19.98
N VAL A 396 -14.50 -5.68 -19.12
CA VAL A 396 -13.51 -5.94 -18.05
C VAL A 396 -14.04 -6.86 -16.92
N PRO A 397 -15.31 -6.76 -16.45
CA PRO A 397 -15.82 -7.58 -15.35
C PRO A 397 -15.68 -9.10 -15.58
N LEU A 398 -16.16 -9.59 -16.73
CA LEU A 398 -16.09 -11.02 -17.06
C LEU A 398 -14.63 -11.52 -17.17
N CYS A 399 -13.77 -10.77 -17.86
CA CYS A 399 -12.34 -11.08 -17.96
C CYS A 399 -11.65 -11.11 -16.59
N PHE A 400 -11.99 -10.16 -15.72
CA PHE A 400 -11.42 -10.06 -14.38
C PHE A 400 -11.85 -11.26 -13.50
N ALA A 401 -13.14 -11.59 -13.48
CA ALA A 401 -13.66 -12.74 -12.75
C ALA A 401 -13.03 -14.07 -13.23
N ALA A 402 -12.78 -14.18 -14.53
CA ALA A 402 -12.11 -15.32 -15.12
C ALA A 402 -10.63 -15.40 -14.73
N GLY A 403 -9.92 -14.27 -14.71
CA GLY A 403 -8.53 -14.18 -14.29
C GLY A 403 -8.30 -14.42 -12.79
N THR A 404 -9.31 -14.21 -11.94
CA THR A 404 -9.24 -14.54 -10.50
C THR A 404 -9.68 -15.97 -10.17
N GLY A 405 -10.24 -16.70 -11.14
CA GLY A 405 -10.70 -18.08 -10.99
C GLY A 405 -12.04 -18.26 -10.27
N HIS A 406 -12.88 -17.22 -10.24
CA HIS A 406 -14.14 -17.23 -9.46
C HIS A 406 -15.29 -17.84 -10.29
N GLU A 407 -15.35 -19.17 -10.35
CA GLU A 407 -16.33 -19.91 -11.18
C GLU A 407 -17.79 -19.49 -10.94
N THR A 408 -18.21 -19.35 -9.67
CA THR A 408 -19.58 -18.96 -9.30
C THR A 408 -19.96 -17.59 -9.87
N VAL A 409 -19.01 -16.66 -9.83
CA VAL A 409 -19.18 -15.30 -10.33
C VAL A 409 -19.15 -15.26 -11.86
N VAL A 410 -18.25 -16.01 -12.49
CA VAL A 410 -18.23 -16.15 -13.96
C VAL A 410 -19.56 -16.72 -14.45
N LYS A 411 -20.07 -17.75 -13.78
CA LYS A 411 -21.39 -18.33 -14.08
C LYS A 411 -22.50 -17.30 -13.96
N LEU A 412 -22.52 -16.54 -12.87
CA LEU A 412 -23.50 -15.47 -12.64
C LEU A 412 -23.44 -14.39 -13.74
N LEU A 413 -22.25 -13.93 -14.11
CA LEU A 413 -22.06 -12.93 -15.18
C LEU A 413 -22.58 -13.44 -16.52
N LEU A 414 -22.25 -14.68 -16.89
CA LEU A 414 -22.73 -15.30 -18.13
C LEU A 414 -24.26 -15.49 -18.12
N ASP A 415 -24.83 -15.90 -16.99
CA ASP A 415 -26.29 -16.05 -16.83
C ASP A 415 -27.02 -14.68 -16.92
N LYS A 416 -26.30 -13.58 -16.65
CA LYS A 416 -26.75 -12.19 -16.79
C LYS A 416 -26.45 -11.56 -18.15
N GLY A 417 -26.00 -12.34 -19.12
CA GLY A 417 -25.84 -11.89 -20.50
C GLY A 417 -24.46 -11.33 -20.84
N ALA A 418 -23.43 -11.62 -20.05
CA ALA A 418 -22.05 -11.28 -20.42
C ALA A 418 -21.66 -11.97 -21.74
N ASP A 419 -21.09 -11.18 -22.66
CA ASP A 419 -20.61 -11.60 -23.96
C ASP A 419 -19.26 -12.32 -23.79
N ILE A 420 -19.33 -13.63 -23.92
CA ILE A 420 -18.19 -14.55 -23.86
C ILE A 420 -17.16 -14.30 -24.97
N SER A 421 -17.57 -13.65 -26.06
CA SER A 421 -16.72 -13.34 -27.22
C SER A 421 -16.09 -11.95 -27.16
N SER A 422 -16.41 -11.17 -26.13
CA SER A 422 -15.85 -9.83 -25.96
C SER A 422 -14.32 -9.88 -25.79
N VAL A 423 -13.65 -8.86 -26.36
CA VAL A 423 -12.21 -8.71 -26.31
C VAL A 423 -11.82 -7.37 -25.70
N ASN A 424 -10.69 -7.33 -24.99
CA ASN A 424 -10.12 -6.08 -24.49
C ASN A 424 -9.34 -5.32 -25.58
N SER A 425 -8.72 -4.19 -25.22
CA SER A 425 -7.89 -3.37 -26.12
C SER A 425 -6.63 -4.09 -26.64
N SER A 426 -6.22 -5.18 -26.00
CA SER A 426 -5.15 -6.08 -26.44
C SER A 426 -5.66 -7.29 -27.24
N ASN A 427 -6.93 -7.27 -27.65
CA ASN A 427 -7.59 -8.37 -28.38
C ASN A 427 -7.61 -9.70 -27.60
N GLU A 428 -7.58 -9.65 -26.27
CA GLU A 428 -7.69 -10.82 -25.40
C GLU A 428 -9.15 -11.06 -25.03
N THR A 429 -9.57 -12.32 -25.14
CA THR A 429 -10.89 -12.80 -24.70
C THR A 429 -10.85 -13.18 -23.21
N THR A 430 -12.03 -13.40 -22.62
CA THR A 430 -12.15 -13.99 -21.28
C THR A 430 -11.42 -15.33 -21.14
N LEU A 431 -11.39 -16.14 -22.21
CA LEU A 431 -10.70 -17.43 -22.20
C LEU A 431 -9.18 -17.28 -22.05
N HIS A 432 -8.58 -16.19 -22.58
CA HIS A 432 -7.15 -15.91 -22.37
C HIS A 432 -6.82 -15.69 -20.90
N TRP A 433 -7.68 -14.96 -20.18
CA TRP A 433 -7.49 -14.63 -18.77
C TRP A 433 -7.65 -15.87 -17.89
N ALA A 434 -8.68 -16.69 -18.15
CA ALA A 434 -8.87 -17.97 -17.47
C ALA A 434 -7.69 -18.93 -17.71
N ALA A 435 -7.21 -19.01 -18.96
CA ALA A 435 -6.10 -19.86 -19.35
C ALA A 435 -4.78 -19.43 -18.71
N ARG A 436 -4.50 -18.12 -18.65
CA ARG A 436 -3.34 -17.55 -17.94
C ARG A 436 -3.38 -17.83 -16.43
N ALA A 437 -4.56 -17.74 -15.84
CA ALA A 437 -4.77 -18.01 -14.42
C ALA A 437 -4.70 -19.51 -14.07
N GLY A 438 -4.79 -20.41 -15.05
CA GLY A 438 -4.81 -21.86 -14.81
C GLY A 438 -6.11 -22.36 -14.19
N SER A 439 -7.20 -21.60 -14.32
CA SER A 439 -8.48 -21.92 -13.68
C SER A 439 -9.27 -22.93 -14.49
N GLU A 440 -8.97 -24.22 -14.33
CA GLU A 440 -9.58 -25.33 -15.08
C GLU A 440 -11.12 -25.26 -15.10
N ALA A 441 -11.76 -25.10 -13.95
CA ALA A 441 -13.22 -25.03 -13.85
C ALA A 441 -13.82 -23.84 -14.63
N VAL A 442 -13.14 -22.69 -14.62
CA VAL A 442 -13.56 -21.52 -15.39
C VAL A 442 -13.36 -21.76 -16.89
N VAL A 443 -12.23 -22.34 -17.29
CA VAL A 443 -11.97 -22.69 -18.69
C VAL A 443 -13.01 -23.67 -19.20
N GLU A 444 -13.32 -24.72 -18.43
CA GLU A 444 -14.36 -25.70 -18.77
C GLU A 444 -15.72 -25.02 -18.92
N LEU A 445 -16.14 -24.23 -17.94
CA LEU A 445 -17.39 -23.46 -17.99
C LEU A 445 -17.45 -22.56 -19.23
N LEU A 446 -16.39 -21.81 -19.55
CA LEU A 446 -16.37 -20.92 -20.71
C LEU A 446 -16.52 -21.71 -22.02
N LEU A 447 -15.81 -22.84 -22.15
CA LEU A 447 -15.88 -23.70 -23.33
C LEU A 447 -17.27 -24.35 -23.47
N GLU A 448 -17.90 -24.76 -22.37
CA GLU A 448 -19.30 -25.26 -22.36
C GLU A 448 -20.31 -24.19 -22.78
N ARG A 449 -20.04 -22.92 -22.45
CA ARG A 449 -20.88 -21.78 -22.81
C ARG A 449 -20.57 -21.21 -24.21
N GLY A 450 -19.73 -21.89 -24.98
CA GLY A 450 -19.47 -21.58 -26.39
C GLY A 450 -18.30 -20.65 -26.65
N ALA A 451 -17.39 -20.43 -25.68
CA ALA A 451 -16.13 -19.77 -25.95
C ALA A 451 -15.35 -20.53 -27.03
N ASN A 452 -14.77 -19.81 -27.99
CA ASN A 452 -13.99 -20.44 -29.04
C ASN A 452 -12.61 -20.87 -28.50
N PRO A 453 -12.30 -22.18 -28.40
CA PRO A 453 -11.00 -22.66 -27.92
C PRO A 453 -9.84 -22.23 -28.82
N GLY A 454 -10.11 -21.97 -30.10
CA GLY A 454 -9.14 -21.49 -31.08
C GLY A 454 -9.13 -19.97 -31.28
N SER A 455 -9.98 -19.19 -30.59
CA SER A 455 -9.89 -17.73 -30.70
C SER A 455 -8.71 -17.21 -29.90
N GLY A 456 -7.66 -16.81 -30.61
CA GLY A 456 -6.51 -16.13 -30.04
C GLY A 456 -5.49 -17.08 -29.40
N THR A 457 -4.85 -16.60 -28.33
CA THR A 457 -3.61 -17.15 -27.78
C THR A 457 -3.82 -17.84 -26.43
N SER A 458 -5.05 -18.26 -26.09
CA SER A 458 -5.36 -18.94 -24.82
C SER A 458 -4.50 -20.18 -24.58
N LEU A 459 -4.27 -21.00 -25.61
CA LEU A 459 -3.34 -22.15 -25.52
C LEU A 459 -1.89 -21.70 -25.26
N HIS A 460 -1.47 -20.57 -25.81
CA HIS A 460 -0.13 -20.01 -25.56
C HIS A 460 0.00 -19.53 -24.11
N GLN A 461 -1.04 -18.89 -23.57
CA GLN A 461 -1.07 -18.47 -22.17
C GLN A 461 -1.02 -19.68 -21.23
N ALA A 462 -1.89 -20.68 -21.44
CA ALA A 462 -1.85 -21.90 -20.63
C ALA A 462 -0.48 -22.59 -20.71
N ALA A 463 0.12 -22.64 -21.90
CA ALA A 463 1.40 -23.28 -22.12
C ALA A 463 2.57 -22.53 -21.46
N GLY A 464 2.62 -21.21 -21.62
CA GLY A 464 3.66 -20.35 -21.07
C GLY A 464 3.63 -20.26 -19.54
N TYR A 465 2.47 -20.42 -18.91
CA TYR A 465 2.33 -20.44 -17.44
C TYR A 465 2.30 -21.85 -16.83
N GLY A 466 2.39 -22.90 -17.65
CA GLY A 466 2.61 -24.27 -17.17
C GLY A 466 1.36 -25.03 -16.74
N HIS A 467 0.18 -24.59 -17.18
CA HIS A 467 -1.10 -25.14 -16.76
C HIS A 467 -1.48 -26.38 -17.58
N GLU A 468 -0.88 -27.53 -17.27
CA GLU A 468 -1.03 -28.79 -18.02
C GLU A 468 -2.49 -29.22 -18.21
N THR A 469 -3.32 -29.15 -17.17
CA THR A 469 -4.73 -29.56 -17.27
C THR A 469 -5.54 -28.67 -18.21
N VAL A 470 -5.29 -27.36 -18.16
CA VAL A 470 -5.88 -26.38 -19.07
C VAL A 470 -5.40 -26.59 -20.52
N VAL A 471 -4.11 -26.84 -20.74
CA VAL A 471 -3.56 -27.17 -22.07
C VAL A 471 -4.25 -28.40 -22.64
N LYS A 472 -4.39 -29.46 -21.84
CA LYS A 472 -5.08 -30.69 -22.24
C LYS A 472 -6.53 -30.42 -22.62
N LEU A 473 -7.26 -29.68 -21.78
CA LEU A 473 -8.67 -29.34 -22.01
C LEU A 473 -8.85 -28.51 -23.28
N LEU A 474 -8.03 -27.49 -23.52
CA LEU A 474 -8.09 -26.66 -24.73
C LEU A 474 -7.85 -27.48 -26.00
N LEU A 475 -6.86 -28.37 -25.99
CA LEU A 475 -6.59 -29.27 -27.13
C LEU A 475 -7.75 -30.24 -27.37
N GLU A 476 -8.35 -30.81 -26.32
CA GLU A 476 -9.53 -31.69 -26.43
C GLU A 476 -10.75 -30.97 -27.01
N LYS A 477 -10.87 -29.66 -26.79
CA LYS A 477 -11.93 -28.83 -27.36
C LYS A 477 -11.59 -28.26 -28.75
N GLY A 478 -10.43 -28.59 -29.32
CA GLY A 478 -10.07 -28.24 -30.69
C GLY A 478 -9.25 -26.96 -30.86
N ALA A 479 -8.53 -26.51 -29.83
CA ALA A 479 -7.49 -25.50 -30.01
C ALA A 479 -6.40 -25.99 -30.96
N ASP A 480 -5.97 -25.14 -31.89
CA ASP A 480 -4.90 -25.44 -32.83
C ASP A 480 -3.54 -25.38 -32.13
N ILE A 481 -2.83 -26.51 -32.15
CA ILE A 481 -1.56 -26.71 -31.45
C ILE A 481 -0.38 -25.96 -32.09
N ASP A 482 -0.48 -25.63 -33.37
CA ASP A 482 0.56 -24.96 -34.15
C ASP A 482 0.16 -23.53 -34.57
N TRP A 483 -0.90 -22.99 -33.97
CA TRP A 483 -1.31 -21.60 -34.20
C TRP A 483 -0.21 -20.62 -33.77
N PHE A 484 -0.04 -19.54 -34.53
CA PHE A 484 0.94 -18.49 -34.25
C PHE A 484 0.30 -17.30 -33.54
N ASP A 485 0.95 -16.80 -32.49
CA ASP A 485 0.58 -15.54 -31.86
C ASP A 485 1.10 -14.30 -32.61
N THR A 486 0.93 -13.11 -32.03
CA THR A 486 1.39 -11.84 -32.60
C THR A 486 2.91 -11.67 -32.64
N TRP A 487 3.66 -12.57 -32.00
CA TRP A 487 5.12 -12.65 -32.04
C TRP A 487 5.62 -13.79 -32.92
N ASP A 488 4.73 -14.38 -33.73
CA ASP A 488 4.92 -15.57 -34.55
C ASP A 488 5.31 -16.82 -33.73
N LYS A 489 5.12 -16.82 -32.41
CA LYS A 489 5.43 -17.97 -31.54
C LYS A 489 4.24 -18.93 -31.51
N THR A 490 4.52 -20.24 -31.42
CA THR A 490 3.53 -21.30 -31.16
C THR A 490 3.51 -21.68 -29.65
N PRO A 491 2.50 -22.40 -29.14
CA PRO A 491 2.45 -22.80 -27.73
C PRO A 491 3.70 -23.55 -27.22
N PRO A 492 4.34 -24.46 -28.00
CA PRO A 492 5.63 -25.05 -27.61
C PRO A 492 6.75 -24.05 -27.37
N HIS A 493 6.79 -22.91 -28.08
CA HIS A 493 7.79 -21.87 -27.84
C HIS A 493 7.66 -21.29 -26.44
N TRP A 494 6.43 -20.94 -26.04
CA TRP A 494 6.15 -20.39 -24.71
C TRP A 494 6.48 -21.37 -23.59
N ALA A 495 6.02 -22.62 -23.70
CA ALA A 495 6.33 -23.65 -22.71
C ALA A 495 7.83 -23.95 -22.62
N ALA A 496 8.54 -23.88 -23.75
CA ALA A 496 9.99 -24.06 -23.81
C ALA A 496 10.76 -22.86 -23.26
N GLU A 497 10.24 -21.63 -23.38
CA GLU A 497 10.81 -20.40 -22.82
C GLU A 497 10.77 -20.38 -21.30
N THR A 498 9.65 -20.80 -20.73
CA THR A 498 9.44 -20.82 -19.28
C THR A 498 9.85 -22.13 -18.62
N GLY A 499 10.19 -23.16 -19.42
CA GLY A 499 10.75 -24.41 -18.93
C GLY A 499 9.71 -25.39 -18.38
N HIS A 500 8.45 -25.28 -18.80
CA HIS A 500 7.36 -26.13 -18.32
C HIS A 500 7.40 -27.52 -18.96
N GLU A 501 8.23 -28.39 -18.40
CA GLU A 501 8.52 -29.74 -18.89
C GLU A 501 7.29 -30.59 -19.22
N ALA A 502 6.31 -30.62 -18.32
CA ALA A 502 5.11 -31.45 -18.49
C ALA A 502 4.23 -30.95 -19.64
N VAL A 503 4.11 -29.63 -19.78
CA VAL A 503 3.41 -28.99 -20.90
C VAL A 503 4.13 -29.25 -22.22
N VAL A 504 5.46 -29.09 -22.27
CA VAL A 504 6.23 -29.38 -23.50
C VAL A 504 6.01 -30.83 -23.93
N ARG A 505 6.09 -31.77 -22.99
CA ARG A 505 5.84 -33.19 -23.27
C ARG A 505 4.43 -33.42 -23.81
N LEU A 506 3.42 -32.86 -23.15
CA LEU A 506 2.02 -32.96 -23.56
C LEU A 506 1.81 -32.42 -24.98
N LEU A 507 2.37 -31.26 -25.31
CA LEU A 507 2.23 -30.64 -26.63
C LEU A 507 2.89 -31.51 -27.72
N LEU A 508 4.10 -32.02 -27.47
CA LEU A 508 4.81 -32.90 -28.41
C LEU A 508 4.08 -34.24 -28.59
N ASP A 509 3.58 -34.85 -27.52
CA ASP A 509 2.80 -36.10 -27.56
C ASP A 509 1.48 -35.92 -28.34
N LYS A 510 0.96 -34.69 -28.40
CA LYS A 510 -0.24 -34.32 -29.17
C LYS A 510 0.06 -33.89 -30.61
N GLY A 511 1.33 -33.94 -31.02
CA GLY A 511 1.75 -33.75 -32.41
C GLY A 511 2.19 -32.33 -32.77
N ALA A 512 2.52 -31.47 -31.80
CA ALA A 512 3.08 -30.16 -32.08
C ALA A 512 4.39 -30.26 -32.86
N ASP A 513 4.63 -29.37 -33.82
CA ASP A 513 5.88 -29.38 -34.60
C ASP A 513 7.08 -28.91 -33.74
N PRO A 514 8.04 -29.80 -33.38
CA PRO A 514 9.22 -29.42 -32.60
C PRO A 514 10.18 -28.49 -33.37
N ASN A 515 9.99 -28.34 -34.68
CA ASN A 515 10.77 -27.48 -35.57
C ASN A 515 9.99 -26.26 -36.07
N SER A 516 8.81 -25.97 -35.49
CA SER A 516 8.08 -24.73 -35.76
C SER A 516 9.02 -23.54 -35.58
N TYR A 517 8.97 -22.59 -36.52
CA TYR A 517 9.94 -21.50 -36.60
C TYR A 517 9.23 -20.15 -36.54
N PHE A 518 9.59 -19.34 -35.55
CA PHE A 518 9.08 -17.97 -35.43
C PHE A 518 10.09 -16.94 -35.92
N HIS A 519 9.58 -15.81 -36.41
CA HIS A 519 10.38 -14.64 -36.70
C HIS A 519 9.73 -13.38 -36.14
N ASN A 520 10.36 -12.65 -35.23
CA ASN A 520 9.89 -11.31 -34.90
C ASN A 520 11.03 -10.28 -34.99
N THR A 521 10.75 -9.06 -34.53
CA THR A 521 11.67 -7.92 -34.61
C THR A 521 12.86 -8.04 -33.66
N ILE A 522 12.74 -8.87 -32.61
CA ILE A 522 13.70 -8.97 -31.51
C ILE A 522 14.31 -10.38 -31.41
N GLU A 523 13.50 -11.42 -31.62
CA GLU A 523 13.85 -12.83 -31.42
C GLU A 523 13.37 -13.71 -32.59
N ARG A 524 14.06 -14.84 -32.78
CA ARG A 524 13.77 -15.84 -33.81
C ARG A 524 14.25 -17.21 -33.33
N GLY A 525 13.69 -18.26 -33.91
CA GLY A 525 14.18 -19.62 -33.67
C GLY A 525 13.08 -20.65 -33.61
N THR A 526 13.44 -21.83 -33.13
CA THR A 526 12.54 -22.95 -32.84
C THR A 526 12.36 -23.09 -31.33
N PRO A 527 11.44 -23.94 -30.83
CA PRO A 527 11.32 -24.21 -29.40
C PRO A 527 12.67 -24.66 -28.79
N LEU A 528 13.51 -25.36 -29.56
CA LEU A 528 14.85 -25.76 -29.14
C LEU A 528 15.79 -24.57 -28.92
N HIS A 529 15.74 -23.56 -29.79
CA HIS A 529 16.55 -22.34 -29.60
C HIS A 529 16.16 -21.64 -28.30
N VAL A 530 14.86 -21.49 -28.07
CA VAL A 530 14.33 -20.77 -26.91
C VAL A 530 14.65 -21.53 -25.61
N ALA A 531 14.49 -22.86 -25.59
CA ALA A 531 14.87 -23.70 -24.45
C ALA A 531 16.37 -23.62 -24.13
N VAL A 532 17.22 -23.62 -25.17
CA VAL A 532 18.66 -23.49 -25.01
C VAL A 532 19.04 -22.11 -24.48
N GLN A 533 18.47 -21.03 -25.02
CA GLN A 533 18.76 -19.66 -24.59
C GLN A 533 18.36 -19.40 -23.13
N ASN A 534 17.33 -20.09 -22.63
CA ASN A 534 16.83 -19.98 -21.26
C ASN A 534 17.34 -21.08 -20.30
N LYS A 535 18.28 -21.93 -20.75
CA LYS A 535 18.96 -22.96 -19.92
C LYS A 535 18.05 -24.10 -19.43
N HIS A 536 17.00 -24.44 -20.18
CA HIS A 536 16.08 -25.53 -19.81
C HIS A 536 16.54 -26.88 -20.32
N GLU A 537 17.55 -27.48 -19.67
CA GLU A 537 18.22 -28.72 -20.11
C GLU A 537 17.26 -29.90 -20.34
N VAL A 538 16.30 -30.11 -19.44
CA VAL A 538 15.34 -31.23 -19.57
C VAL A 538 14.42 -31.01 -20.77
N VAL A 539 13.97 -29.77 -21.01
CA VAL A 539 13.19 -29.40 -22.19
C VAL A 539 13.99 -29.58 -23.47
N VAL A 540 15.27 -29.17 -23.49
CA VAL A 540 16.19 -29.41 -24.61
C VAL A 540 16.27 -30.91 -24.93
N LYS A 541 16.46 -31.74 -23.90
CA LYS A 541 16.49 -33.20 -24.07
C LYS A 541 15.19 -33.73 -24.66
N MET A 542 14.04 -33.30 -24.13
CA MET A 542 12.72 -33.73 -24.61
C MET A 542 12.46 -33.33 -26.06
N LEU A 543 12.81 -32.10 -26.45
CA LEU A 543 12.66 -31.63 -27.84
C LEU A 543 13.53 -32.46 -28.80
N LEU A 544 14.78 -32.74 -28.44
CA LEU A 544 15.68 -33.57 -29.25
C LEU A 544 15.21 -35.02 -29.34
N ASP A 545 14.70 -35.60 -28.25
CA ASP A 545 14.12 -36.95 -28.23
C ASP A 545 12.89 -37.08 -29.13
N GLN A 546 12.16 -35.98 -29.33
CA GLN A 546 10.95 -35.90 -30.16
C GLN A 546 11.19 -35.32 -31.57
N GLY A 547 12.45 -35.25 -32.03
CA GLY A 547 12.77 -34.93 -33.43
C GLY A 547 13.00 -33.46 -33.74
N ALA A 548 13.27 -32.61 -32.74
CA ALA A 548 13.82 -31.28 -33.00
C ALA A 548 15.20 -31.39 -33.68
N ASN A 549 15.42 -30.62 -34.73
CA ASN A 549 16.68 -30.56 -35.46
C ASN A 549 17.72 -29.76 -34.63
N PRO A 550 18.78 -30.41 -34.11
CA PRO A 550 19.81 -29.73 -33.31
C PRO A 550 20.65 -28.72 -34.09
N ASP A 551 20.62 -28.80 -35.43
CA ASP A 551 21.36 -27.93 -36.33
C ASP A 551 20.45 -26.91 -37.04
N PHE A 552 19.19 -26.78 -36.59
CA PHE A 552 18.29 -25.76 -37.11
C PHE A 552 18.92 -24.38 -36.90
N TYR A 553 18.79 -23.51 -37.89
CA TYR A 553 19.46 -22.22 -37.92
C TYR A 553 18.44 -21.07 -37.82
N ASP A 554 18.63 -20.13 -36.90
CA ASP A 554 17.65 -19.07 -36.59
C ASP A 554 17.79 -17.75 -37.39
N ALA A 555 18.37 -17.77 -38.59
CA ALA A 555 18.56 -16.55 -39.39
C ALA A 555 17.68 -16.39 -40.65
N SER A 556 17.56 -15.14 -41.09
CA SER A 556 16.83 -14.71 -42.29
C SER A 556 17.64 -14.99 -43.57
N THR A 557 17.12 -15.83 -44.46
CA THR A 557 17.50 -15.82 -45.88
C THR A 557 16.44 -15.17 -46.78
N ARG A 558 15.40 -14.53 -46.23
CA ARG A 558 14.33 -13.92 -47.03
C ARG A 558 14.04 -12.49 -46.58
N HIS A 559 14.27 -11.56 -47.53
CA HIS A 559 14.03 -10.12 -47.52
C HIS A 559 15.23 -9.23 -47.19
N GLY A 560 15.85 -8.74 -48.26
CA GLY A 560 16.90 -7.72 -48.25
C GLY A 560 16.41 -6.36 -47.75
N GLY A 561 16.39 -6.17 -46.43
CA GLY A 561 16.31 -4.87 -45.77
C GLY A 561 17.61 -4.59 -44.99
N PRO A 562 18.22 -3.40 -45.11
CA PRO A 562 19.48 -3.08 -44.45
C PRO A 562 19.22 -2.60 -43.02
N SER A 563 18.96 -3.50 -42.08
CA SER A 563 19.16 -3.18 -40.66
C SER A 563 20.49 -3.77 -40.21
N LEU A 564 21.45 -2.88 -39.95
CA LEU A 564 22.84 -3.17 -39.66
C LEU A 564 23.09 -3.74 -38.25
N TYR A 565 22.06 -3.94 -37.42
CA TYR A 565 22.24 -4.08 -35.97
C TYR A 565 21.97 -5.48 -35.36
N HIS A 566 21.33 -6.43 -36.06
CA HIS A 566 21.13 -7.80 -35.54
C HIS A 566 21.29 -8.89 -36.61
N ARG A 567 22.54 -9.17 -37.01
CA ARG A 567 22.91 -10.22 -38.00
C ARG A 567 23.61 -11.44 -37.36
N THR A 568 23.20 -11.83 -36.16
CA THR A 568 23.79 -12.93 -35.40
C THR A 568 22.75 -14.02 -35.17
N GLY A 569 22.46 -14.81 -36.21
CA GLY A 569 21.79 -16.10 -36.03
C GLY A 569 22.82 -17.22 -35.87
N GLY A 570 22.47 -18.26 -35.11
CA GLY A 570 23.28 -19.43 -34.76
C GLY A 570 22.42 -20.68 -34.62
N THR A 571 23.06 -21.85 -34.61
CA THR A 571 22.39 -23.10 -34.19
C THR A 571 22.19 -23.12 -32.67
N PRO A 572 21.35 -24.02 -32.12
CA PRO A 572 21.26 -24.25 -30.68
C PRO A 572 22.64 -24.41 -30.00
N LEU A 573 23.61 -25.08 -30.64
CA LEU A 573 24.95 -25.25 -30.09
C LEU A 573 25.76 -23.93 -30.03
N HIS A 574 25.55 -23.00 -30.97
CA HIS A 574 26.12 -21.66 -30.88
C HIS A 574 25.58 -20.92 -29.65
N TRP A 575 24.27 -20.99 -29.42
CA TRP A 575 23.66 -20.30 -28.28
C TRP A 575 24.06 -20.94 -26.94
N ALA A 576 24.13 -22.27 -26.87
CA ALA A 576 24.58 -22.99 -25.68
C ALA A 576 26.01 -22.59 -25.28
N THR A 577 26.92 -22.45 -26.27
CA THR A 577 28.31 -22.04 -26.04
C THR A 577 28.42 -20.55 -25.67
N ILE A 578 27.72 -19.66 -26.38
CA ILE A 578 27.72 -18.21 -26.12
C ILE A 578 27.17 -17.90 -24.72
N LYS A 579 26.08 -18.58 -24.32
CA LYS A 579 25.44 -18.41 -23.00
C LYS A 579 26.12 -19.22 -21.88
N ARG A 580 27.13 -20.04 -22.19
CA ARG A 580 27.89 -20.87 -21.26
C ARG A 580 27.03 -21.91 -20.52
N HIS A 581 26.14 -22.56 -21.26
CA HIS A 581 25.30 -23.64 -20.74
C HIS A 581 26.03 -24.97 -20.90
N GLU A 582 26.96 -25.29 -20.00
CA GLU A 582 27.85 -26.46 -20.11
C GLU A 582 27.12 -27.79 -20.33
N ALA A 583 26.09 -28.07 -19.52
CA ALA A 583 25.34 -29.32 -19.61
C ALA A 583 24.59 -29.46 -20.95
N ILE A 584 23.99 -28.37 -21.45
CA ILE A 584 23.35 -28.32 -22.77
C ILE A 584 24.38 -28.45 -23.90
N THR A 585 25.56 -27.83 -23.73
CA THR A 585 26.67 -27.91 -24.69
C THR A 585 27.24 -29.33 -24.78
N LYS A 586 27.14 -30.11 -23.70
CA LYS A 586 27.42 -31.55 -23.69
C LYS A 586 26.31 -32.36 -24.38
N LEU A 587 25.07 -32.07 -24.02
CA LEU A 587 23.90 -32.80 -24.48
C LEU A 587 23.68 -32.69 -26.00
N LEU A 588 23.91 -31.53 -26.61
CA LEU A 588 23.64 -31.29 -28.02
C LEU A 588 24.48 -32.20 -28.95
N PRO A 589 25.82 -32.28 -28.81
CA PRO A 589 26.64 -33.26 -29.55
C PRO A 589 26.25 -34.73 -29.28
N ASP A 590 25.93 -35.09 -28.03
CA ASP A 590 25.41 -36.44 -27.70
C ASP A 590 24.11 -36.77 -28.47
N LYS A 591 23.37 -35.73 -28.86
CA LYS A 591 22.15 -35.80 -29.67
C LYS A 591 22.37 -35.45 -31.15
N ARG A 592 23.59 -35.65 -31.65
CA ARG A 592 23.99 -35.48 -33.06
C ARG A 592 23.95 -34.05 -33.60
N ALA A 593 24.08 -33.04 -32.74
CA ALA A 593 24.39 -31.68 -33.21
C ALA A 593 25.77 -31.67 -33.87
N ASP A 594 25.90 -31.06 -35.04
CA ASP A 594 27.18 -30.89 -35.73
C ASP A 594 27.97 -29.73 -35.09
N PRO A 595 29.13 -30.00 -34.44
CA PRO A 595 29.95 -28.94 -33.84
C PRO A 595 30.65 -28.06 -34.88
N ASN A 596 30.57 -28.40 -36.17
CA ASN A 596 31.28 -27.74 -37.27
C ASN A 596 30.42 -26.80 -38.09
N VAL A 597 29.14 -26.62 -37.76
CA VAL A 597 28.28 -25.63 -38.46
C VAL A 597 28.93 -24.25 -38.34
N CYS A 598 29.35 -23.68 -39.47
CA CYS A 598 30.11 -22.43 -39.52
C CYS A 598 29.29 -21.31 -40.16
N HIS A 599 29.12 -20.19 -39.46
CA HIS A 599 28.42 -19.02 -39.98
C HIS A 599 29.36 -17.85 -40.33
N LEU A 600 29.01 -17.07 -41.35
CA LEU A 600 29.81 -15.97 -41.89
C LEU A 600 30.20 -14.91 -40.84
N ASN A 601 29.31 -14.62 -39.88
CA ASN A 601 29.52 -13.55 -38.88
C ASN A 601 29.98 -14.06 -37.51
N ILE A 602 29.63 -15.29 -37.13
CA ILE A 602 29.90 -15.83 -35.78
C ILE A 602 30.82 -17.07 -35.80
N GLY A 603 31.22 -17.59 -36.96
CA GLY A 603 32.06 -18.79 -37.05
C GLY A 603 31.32 -20.03 -36.55
N THR A 604 32.07 -21.03 -36.08
CA THR A 604 31.53 -22.25 -35.45
C THR A 604 31.34 -22.08 -33.93
N PRO A 605 30.65 -23.00 -33.24
CA PRO A 605 30.63 -23.03 -31.78
C PRO A 605 32.05 -23.03 -31.16
N LEU A 606 33.01 -23.71 -31.80
CA LEU A 606 34.42 -23.72 -31.37
C LEU A 606 35.06 -22.32 -31.43
N HIS A 607 34.74 -21.51 -32.45
CA HIS A 607 35.21 -20.12 -32.52
C HIS A 607 34.68 -19.27 -31.37
N GLN A 608 33.40 -19.43 -31.02
CA GLN A 608 32.78 -18.66 -29.94
C GLN A 608 33.39 -19.01 -28.58
N VAL A 609 33.54 -20.29 -28.28
CA VAL A 609 34.14 -20.71 -27.02
C VAL A 609 35.64 -20.37 -26.95
N ALA A 610 36.37 -20.44 -28.06
CA ALA A 610 37.76 -20.04 -28.13
C ALA A 610 37.95 -18.54 -27.91
N LYS A 611 37.00 -17.71 -28.37
CA LYS A 611 36.96 -16.28 -28.07
C LYS A 611 36.68 -16.01 -26.58
N ILE A 612 35.78 -16.79 -25.99
CA ILE A 612 35.37 -16.65 -24.58
C ILE A 612 36.47 -17.12 -23.61
N GLY A 613 37.28 -18.12 -24.00
CA GLY A 613 38.33 -18.69 -23.16
C GLY A 613 37.85 -19.85 -22.26
N HIS A 614 36.74 -20.51 -22.60
CA HIS A 614 36.16 -21.53 -21.73
C HIS A 614 36.76 -22.93 -22.00
N GLU A 615 37.82 -23.24 -21.26
CA GLU A 615 38.68 -24.42 -21.44
C GLU A 615 37.91 -25.76 -21.48
N GLU A 616 37.02 -25.98 -20.52
CA GLU A 616 36.28 -27.25 -20.43
C GLU A 616 35.31 -27.47 -21.60
N VAL A 617 34.69 -26.40 -22.10
CA VAL A 617 33.80 -26.47 -23.27
C VAL A 617 34.60 -26.62 -24.57
N VAL A 618 35.80 -26.01 -24.65
CA VAL A 618 36.74 -26.24 -25.76
C VAL A 618 37.13 -27.72 -25.82
N LYS A 619 37.60 -28.30 -24.70
CA LYS A 619 37.90 -29.74 -24.60
C LYS A 619 36.73 -30.59 -25.04
N LEU A 620 35.54 -30.26 -24.56
CA LEU A 620 34.32 -30.99 -24.87
C LEU A 620 34.02 -30.96 -26.37
N LEU A 621 34.00 -29.79 -27.00
CA LEU A 621 33.71 -29.68 -28.44
C LEU A 621 34.74 -30.43 -29.29
N LEU A 622 36.03 -30.32 -28.96
CA LEU A 622 37.10 -31.04 -29.65
C LEU A 622 36.93 -32.56 -29.53
N ASN A 623 36.59 -33.06 -28.34
CA ASN A 623 36.29 -34.48 -28.12
C ASN A 623 35.06 -34.97 -28.92
N HIS A 624 34.17 -34.07 -29.32
CA HIS A 624 33.01 -34.37 -30.16
C HIS A 624 33.25 -34.08 -31.66
N GLY A 625 34.51 -33.89 -32.07
CA GLY A 625 34.88 -33.76 -33.48
C GLY A 625 34.77 -32.34 -34.04
N ALA A 626 34.84 -31.32 -33.19
CA ALA A 626 35.00 -29.94 -33.66
C ALA A 626 36.35 -29.76 -34.35
N ASP A 627 36.34 -29.27 -35.59
CA ASP A 627 37.51 -29.00 -36.41
C ASP A 627 38.14 -27.64 -36.00
N PRO A 628 39.38 -27.65 -35.47
CA PRO A 628 40.05 -26.45 -34.99
C PRO A 628 40.63 -25.57 -36.11
N ASP A 629 40.56 -25.99 -37.37
CA ASP A 629 41.12 -25.29 -38.53
C ASP A 629 40.06 -24.63 -39.42
N ILE A 630 38.77 -24.76 -39.09
CA ILE A 630 37.71 -24.04 -39.81
C ILE A 630 37.98 -22.54 -39.75
N TYR A 631 37.99 -21.89 -40.91
CA TYR A 631 38.14 -20.45 -41.04
C TYR A 631 36.79 -19.79 -41.32
N TYR A 632 36.42 -18.75 -40.55
CA TYR A 632 35.27 -17.89 -40.86
C TYR A 632 35.70 -16.46 -41.20
N GLN A 633 34.95 -15.77 -42.07
CA GLN A 633 35.40 -14.51 -42.68
C GLN A 633 35.19 -13.25 -41.81
N GLY A 634 34.26 -13.31 -40.84
CA GLY A 634 33.90 -12.21 -39.93
C GLY A 634 33.14 -11.07 -40.62
N SER A 635 32.27 -10.36 -39.89
CA SER A 635 31.53 -9.20 -40.40
C SER A 635 32.48 -8.01 -40.57
N GLY A 636 33.05 -7.85 -41.76
CA GLY A 636 34.18 -6.95 -42.00
C GLY A 636 33.95 -5.47 -41.68
N THR A 637 34.79 -4.93 -40.80
CA THR A 637 35.37 -3.59 -40.91
C THR A 637 36.85 -3.68 -40.53
N PRO A 638 37.81 -3.30 -41.41
CA PRO A 638 39.23 -3.32 -41.09
C PRO A 638 39.60 -2.31 -39.99
N PRO A 639 40.58 -2.60 -39.10
CA PRO A 639 41.06 -1.70 -38.06
C PRO A 639 41.62 -0.36 -38.56
N TYR A 640 41.90 -0.22 -39.86
CA TYR A 640 42.61 0.94 -40.41
C TYR A 640 41.78 2.24 -40.48
N GLN A 641 40.54 2.25 -39.97
CA GLN A 641 39.73 3.48 -39.84
C GLN A 641 39.24 3.80 -38.42
N ALA A 642 39.47 2.94 -37.43
CA ALA A 642 39.21 3.31 -36.04
C ALA A 642 40.52 3.87 -35.45
N GLY A 643 40.57 5.19 -35.27
CA GLY A 643 41.65 5.84 -34.54
C GLY A 643 41.91 5.13 -33.21
N ALA A 644 43.18 5.04 -32.84
CA ALA A 644 43.70 4.30 -31.69
C ALA A 644 43.08 4.76 -30.36
N ASN A 645 41.84 4.38 -30.06
CA ASN A 645 41.27 4.34 -28.71
C ASN A 645 39.86 3.73 -28.62
N THR A 646 39.60 2.59 -29.27
CA THR A 646 38.34 1.85 -29.01
C THR A 646 38.62 0.38 -28.76
N ASN A 647 38.37 -0.07 -27.53
CA ASN A 647 38.39 -1.47 -27.06
C ASN A 647 37.32 -2.37 -27.74
N PHE A 648 36.91 -2.06 -28.97
CA PHE A 648 35.87 -2.77 -29.70
C PHE A 648 36.48 -3.63 -30.81
N VAL A 649 36.72 -4.89 -30.47
CA VAL A 649 37.24 -5.93 -31.35
C VAL A 649 36.08 -6.59 -32.12
N HIS A 650 35.48 -5.87 -33.06
CA HIS A 650 34.44 -6.44 -33.93
C HIS A 650 34.94 -6.56 -35.37
N GLY A 651 34.97 -7.79 -35.91
CA GLY A 651 34.93 -8.03 -37.37
C GLY A 651 36.07 -8.82 -38.01
N TYR A 652 37.13 -9.21 -37.29
CA TYR A 652 38.18 -10.06 -37.87
C TYR A 652 37.84 -11.55 -37.75
N GLY A 653 37.56 -12.17 -38.89
CA GLY A 653 37.52 -13.62 -39.06
C GLY A 653 38.89 -14.27 -38.85
N GLY A 654 38.91 -15.58 -38.60
CA GLY A 654 40.11 -16.34 -38.26
C GLY A 654 39.75 -17.73 -37.75
N THR A 655 40.71 -18.65 -37.69
CA THR A 655 40.51 -19.96 -37.04
C THR A 655 40.30 -19.80 -35.53
N PRO A 656 39.72 -20.78 -34.82
CA PRO A 656 39.64 -20.78 -33.35
C PRO A 656 41.00 -20.50 -32.69
N LEU A 657 42.08 -21.07 -33.24
CA LEU A 657 43.45 -20.88 -32.73
C LEU A 657 43.91 -19.42 -32.86
N GLN A 658 43.69 -18.80 -34.03
CA GLN A 658 44.01 -17.39 -34.26
C GLN A 658 43.21 -16.46 -33.33
N LEU A 659 41.94 -16.79 -33.06
CA LEU A 659 41.10 -16.02 -32.12
C LEU A 659 41.60 -16.13 -30.69
N ALA A 660 41.88 -17.35 -30.21
CA ALA A 660 42.37 -17.59 -28.85
C ALA A 660 43.73 -16.93 -28.62
N ALA A 661 44.65 -17.04 -29.59
CA ALA A 661 45.99 -16.47 -29.51
C ALA A 661 45.99 -14.94 -29.51
N ARG A 662 45.07 -14.31 -30.25
CA ARG A 662 44.90 -12.85 -30.29
C ARG A 662 44.33 -12.27 -28.99
N ILE A 663 43.60 -13.08 -28.20
CA ILE A 663 42.99 -12.66 -26.93
C ILE A 663 43.88 -13.02 -25.73
N GLY A 664 44.76 -14.01 -25.90
CA GLY A 664 45.70 -14.42 -24.85
C GLY A 664 45.25 -15.63 -24.04
N HIS A 665 44.32 -16.44 -24.55
CA HIS A 665 43.82 -17.63 -23.85
C HIS A 665 44.80 -18.80 -23.97
N GLU A 666 45.87 -18.79 -23.16
CA GLU A 666 46.99 -19.74 -23.22
C GLU A 666 46.54 -21.21 -23.17
N VAL A 667 45.67 -21.57 -22.22
CA VAL A 667 45.21 -22.96 -22.08
C VAL A 667 44.35 -23.39 -23.29
N VAL A 668 43.53 -22.49 -23.83
CA VAL A 668 42.74 -22.76 -25.04
C VAL A 668 43.65 -22.94 -26.25
N VAL A 669 44.71 -22.13 -26.40
CA VAL A 669 45.71 -22.29 -27.45
C VAL A 669 46.39 -23.65 -27.34
N MET A 670 46.78 -24.06 -26.13
CA MET A 670 47.37 -25.38 -25.88
C MET A 670 46.41 -26.50 -26.29
N LEU A 671 45.15 -26.41 -25.89
CA LEU A 671 44.12 -27.41 -26.21
C LEU A 671 43.88 -27.54 -27.72
N LEU A 672 43.81 -26.42 -28.44
CA LEU A 672 43.62 -26.43 -29.89
C LEU A 672 44.81 -27.08 -30.61
N LEU A 673 46.04 -26.74 -30.20
CA LEU A 673 47.26 -27.35 -30.77
C LEU A 673 47.36 -28.85 -30.47
N ASP A 674 46.99 -29.26 -29.26
CA ASP A 674 46.98 -30.68 -28.86
C ASP A 674 45.95 -31.51 -29.66
N HIS A 675 44.94 -30.85 -30.24
CA HIS A 675 43.93 -31.46 -31.12
C HIS A 675 44.18 -31.20 -32.60
N GLY A 676 45.41 -30.81 -32.97
CA GLY A 676 45.87 -30.78 -34.37
C GLY A 676 45.65 -29.47 -35.12
N ALA A 677 45.34 -28.36 -34.43
CA ALA A 677 45.24 -27.06 -35.07
C ALA A 677 46.56 -26.63 -35.72
N ASP A 678 46.51 -26.11 -36.95
CA ASP A 678 47.68 -25.64 -37.69
C ASP A 678 48.10 -24.23 -37.22
N PRO A 679 49.27 -24.08 -36.55
CA PRO A 679 49.75 -22.77 -36.08
C PRO A 679 50.20 -21.83 -37.21
N ASP A 680 50.52 -22.38 -38.38
CA ASP A 680 51.11 -21.66 -39.51
C ASP A 680 50.07 -21.30 -40.58
N SER A 681 48.81 -21.73 -40.41
CA SER A 681 47.70 -21.38 -41.31
C SER A 681 47.51 -19.85 -41.37
N PRO A 682 47.67 -19.21 -42.54
CA PRO A 682 47.56 -17.77 -42.67
C PRO A 682 46.10 -17.31 -42.73
N ASP A 683 45.79 -16.17 -42.12
CA ASP A 683 44.51 -15.50 -42.34
C ASP A 683 44.41 -14.87 -43.75
N LYS A 684 43.25 -14.29 -44.09
CA LYS A 684 43.02 -13.58 -45.37
C LYS A 684 43.96 -12.40 -45.64
N HIS A 685 44.76 -11.98 -44.66
CA HIS A 685 45.77 -10.92 -44.76
C HIS A 685 47.21 -11.46 -44.69
N GLY A 686 47.38 -12.79 -44.74
CA GLY A 686 48.69 -13.45 -44.69
C GLY A 686 49.32 -13.46 -43.30
N LYS A 687 48.57 -13.15 -42.23
CA LYS A 687 49.09 -13.18 -40.86
C LYS A 687 48.88 -14.56 -40.24
N THR A 688 49.94 -15.12 -39.66
CA THR A 688 49.92 -16.37 -38.89
C THR A 688 49.43 -16.13 -37.46
N THR A 689 49.09 -17.21 -36.75
CA THR A 689 48.72 -17.18 -35.33
C THR A 689 49.81 -16.53 -34.47
N LEU A 690 51.09 -16.85 -34.75
CA LEU A 690 52.25 -16.26 -34.07
C LEU A 690 52.33 -14.75 -34.26
N LYS A 691 52.00 -14.24 -35.45
CA LYS A 691 52.00 -12.80 -35.72
C LYS A 691 50.92 -12.08 -34.91
N TRP A 692 49.74 -12.69 -34.76
CA TRP A 692 48.67 -12.15 -33.92
C TRP A 692 49.03 -12.13 -32.44
N ALA A 693 49.61 -13.20 -31.90
CA ALA A 693 50.05 -13.26 -30.51
C ALA A 693 51.13 -12.21 -30.20
N LYS A 694 52.08 -11.97 -31.13
CA LYS A 694 53.11 -10.93 -31.00
C LYS A 694 52.51 -9.51 -31.04
N VAL A 695 51.57 -9.25 -31.95
CA VAL A 695 50.91 -7.93 -32.07
C VAL A 695 50.06 -7.61 -30.84
N ALA A 696 49.48 -8.63 -30.21
CA ALA A 696 48.67 -8.50 -29.00
C ALA A 696 49.48 -8.57 -27.70
N GLU A 697 50.83 -8.66 -27.77
CA GLU A 697 51.74 -8.68 -26.62
C GLU A 697 51.51 -9.84 -25.62
N HIS A 698 51.03 -10.99 -26.11
CA HIS A 698 50.81 -12.19 -25.28
C HIS A 698 52.05 -13.11 -25.25
N GLU A 699 53.06 -12.74 -24.46
CA GLU A 699 54.36 -13.44 -24.40
C GLU A 699 54.26 -14.95 -24.11
N ALA A 700 53.37 -15.36 -23.19
CA ALA A 700 53.16 -16.77 -22.86
C ALA A 700 52.61 -17.58 -24.04
N VAL A 701 51.66 -17.01 -24.78
CA VAL A 701 51.11 -17.61 -26.01
C VAL A 701 52.16 -17.67 -27.12
N VAL A 702 52.99 -16.63 -27.28
CA VAL A 702 54.11 -16.63 -28.25
C VAL A 702 55.09 -17.76 -27.95
N LYS A 703 55.47 -17.93 -26.68
CA LYS A 703 56.35 -19.02 -26.27
C LYS A 703 55.72 -20.39 -26.54
N LEU A 704 54.47 -20.57 -26.16
CA LEU A 704 53.72 -21.81 -26.38
C LEU A 704 53.63 -22.20 -27.87
N LEU A 705 53.37 -21.23 -28.75
CA LEU A 705 53.31 -21.46 -30.21
C LEU A 705 54.67 -21.90 -30.77
N LEU A 706 55.76 -21.26 -30.35
CA LEU A 706 57.12 -21.64 -30.76
C LEU A 706 57.51 -23.02 -30.25
N ASP A 707 57.17 -23.34 -28.99
CA ASP A 707 57.44 -24.63 -28.37
C ASP A 707 56.67 -25.78 -29.06
N LYS A 708 55.50 -25.47 -29.64
CA LYS A 708 54.65 -26.40 -30.41
C LYS A 708 54.92 -26.39 -31.93
N GLY A 709 56.00 -25.75 -32.36
CA GLY A 709 56.52 -25.87 -33.74
C GLY A 709 56.05 -24.81 -34.73
N ALA A 710 55.42 -23.71 -34.29
CA ALA A 710 55.08 -22.59 -35.16
C ALA A 710 56.34 -21.96 -35.78
N ASN A 711 56.28 -21.61 -37.07
CA ASN A 711 57.44 -21.10 -37.78
C ASN A 711 57.83 -19.70 -37.32
N GLY A 712 58.90 -19.59 -36.52
CA GLY A 712 59.42 -18.33 -36.01
C GLY A 712 60.04 -17.38 -37.04
N SER A 713 60.18 -17.81 -38.30
CA SER A 713 60.81 -17.05 -39.39
C SER A 713 59.83 -16.26 -40.28
N GLN A 714 58.53 -16.31 -39.99
CA GLN A 714 57.47 -15.54 -40.67
C GLN A 714 56.92 -14.38 -39.84
#